data_AF-A0A4P5YQR4-F1
#
_entry.id   AF-A0A4P5YQR4-F1
#
_cell.length_a   1.000
_cell.length_b   1.000
_cell.length_c   1.000
_cell.angle_alpha   90.00
_cell.angle_beta   90.00
_cell.angle_gamma   90.00
#
_symmetry.space_group_name_H-M   'P 1'
#
loop_
_entity.id
_entity.type
_entity.pdbx_description
1 polymer ?
#
loop_
_entity_poly.entity_id
_entity_poly.type
_entity_poly.pdbx_seq_one_letter_code
_entity_poly.pdbx_strand_id
1 'polypeptide(L)'
;MMGGQPIYLNGSNTPWNYFNEFGSTGTGNYSHAWWNAEFVRLKAAGINSVRIWISCDGTEQPATDANGVVGVNAQFWSDVDDLMALATTHQIYVMATMMSFDHANPWIWDFSTNAHSTIYRNWLAMFDSVAGVQTMIDRYLLPFVLRYQDNPYLYAIDLCNEPEWVNQNYGSESWANLQRYAARAAAAIHRSGSPVLVTIGSAGVKWNSSKYENNYWSDANLQAQFADSQARLDFYQIHYYKWMEAWYPLLTSAAGHQLTDRPLVLGELPGHVARTPAQDWDLPSGVTFPQIFEFLLANGYSGHYPWRSNGGTYGALDDFGPAALAFKQAHSDVVRVPNGQVAPAISTQPGDQRIAVGQTATFTVVATGTPAPTFAWQRSTDGGVTWTPIPGATTASHTTPVAGPGEVTSTSPPAIAPNPLISRGKPVYANPDPNARAAQVVNGHYYDAGWFPWTGAAEPPAVIAIDLGRGPTSILVNWTSTASTNYNETTYGGPGDYTVQVSGDSTNGADGTWTTVATVVGNTYRTREHRITFTGMRWVRLRITARSATCLAGAMNLDEIDVYDTSATAEDTWFFLGDSITAAAFRRQDVIQPSFASLISASHPGYGPSMINGGLGGYASGGIAPLIGSFLTANPDCRYWAIGIGTNDAWNVTAAGAPTAVAAFKANLQTIITAIKGAGRIPVLAKIPYATGAAHDQTPAFNTAIDDLNQTNGLRAGPDLYAHFLADQAGLGPDGVHPNDQGSLAINRLWATASADLYTRGGRSVSYRCVIANSAGSVTSNAATLTVISERTIQMTVVPGHVWTCEPASTRVSPPQAGRQDFHLPTGETAQLTLMPASSN
;
A
#
# COMPACT_ATOMS: atom_id res chain seq x y z
N MET A 1 13.72 27.66 -24.55
CA MET A 1 13.08 26.69 -25.48
C MET A 1 13.52 25.29 -25.10
N MET A 2 12.65 24.29 -25.25
CA MET A 2 12.95 22.87 -25.03
C MET A 2 12.66 22.10 -26.33
N GLY A 3 13.65 21.42 -26.89
CA GLY A 3 13.47 20.73 -28.18
C GLY A 3 12.99 21.64 -29.32
N GLY A 4 13.40 22.92 -29.30
CA GLY A 4 12.96 23.93 -30.27
C GLY A 4 11.54 24.48 -30.05
N GLN A 5 10.89 24.17 -28.93
CA GLN A 5 9.54 24.62 -28.58
C GLN A 5 9.54 25.56 -27.36
N PRO A 6 8.58 26.50 -27.26
CA PRO A 6 8.42 27.34 -26.07
C PRO A 6 8.17 26.49 -24.82
N ILE A 7 8.69 26.96 -23.70
CA ILE A 7 8.46 26.38 -22.38
C ILE A 7 8.11 27.51 -21.42
N TYR A 8 7.16 27.26 -20.53
CA TYR A 8 6.85 28.10 -19.39
C TYR A 8 7.13 27.35 -18.09
N LEU A 9 7.83 27.99 -17.16
CA LEU A 9 8.19 27.44 -15.86
C LEU A 9 7.05 27.71 -14.87
N ASN A 10 6.14 26.75 -14.75
CA ASN A 10 5.11 26.69 -13.71
C ASN A 10 5.79 26.22 -12.42
N GLY A 11 6.46 27.16 -11.75
CA GLY A 11 7.45 26.89 -10.73
C GLY A 11 6.95 27.07 -9.31
N SER A 12 7.78 26.65 -8.35
CA SER A 12 7.62 26.96 -6.93
C SER A 12 8.98 27.18 -6.27
N ASN A 13 9.06 28.12 -5.31
CA ASN A 13 10.17 28.12 -4.39
C ASN A 13 9.96 26.99 -3.37
N THR A 14 10.89 26.04 -3.33
CA THR A 14 11.06 25.08 -2.23
C THR A 14 12.46 25.31 -1.73
N PRO A 15 12.67 26.44 -1.04
CA PRO A 15 14.01 27.00 -0.98
C PRO A 15 14.94 26.15 -0.10
N TRP A 16 14.39 25.38 0.83
CA TRP A 16 15.08 24.38 1.65
C TRP A 16 14.05 23.54 2.41
N ASN A 17 14.40 22.32 2.84
CA ASN A 17 13.74 21.62 3.96
C ASN A 17 14.26 22.18 5.29
N TYR A 18 15.59 22.09 5.46
CA TYR A 18 16.34 22.69 6.55
C TYR A 18 17.35 23.69 5.97
N PHE A 19 17.52 24.82 6.66
CA PHE A 19 18.46 25.84 6.22
C PHE A 19 19.90 25.28 6.30
N ASN A 20 20.68 25.41 5.22
CA ASN A 20 22.03 24.82 5.08
C ASN A 20 22.10 23.27 5.12
N GLU A 21 21.08 22.57 4.62
CA GLU A 21 20.99 21.11 4.77
C GLU A 21 22.04 20.28 3.99
N PHE A 22 22.56 20.80 2.87
CA PHE A 22 23.43 20.05 1.96
C PHE A 22 24.86 19.97 2.51
N GLY A 23 25.31 18.75 2.81
CA GLY A 23 26.63 18.49 3.37
C GLY A 23 26.78 18.91 4.83
N SER A 24 25.68 19.22 5.52
CA SER A 24 25.72 19.45 6.97
C SER A 24 26.00 18.15 7.72
N THR A 25 26.74 18.26 8.82
CA THR A 25 27.04 17.14 9.72
C THR A 25 26.37 17.28 11.08
N GLY A 26 25.54 18.31 11.25
CA GLY A 26 24.88 18.70 12.51
C GLY A 26 23.41 18.29 12.58
N THR A 27 22.59 19.15 13.19
CA THR A 27 21.13 19.00 13.22
C THR A 27 20.49 19.77 12.06
N GLY A 28 19.57 19.14 11.32
CA GLY A 28 18.94 19.74 10.14
C GLY A 28 19.56 19.30 8.81
N ASN A 29 19.94 18.03 8.70
CA ASN A 29 20.60 17.49 7.50
C ASN A 29 19.61 17.23 6.37
N TYR A 30 20.15 17.12 5.15
CA TYR A 30 19.44 16.68 3.97
C TYR A 30 18.65 15.38 4.23
N SER A 31 17.41 15.34 3.73
CA SER A 31 16.51 14.19 3.91
C SER A 31 15.92 13.72 2.58
N HIS A 32 16.41 12.58 2.09
CA HIS A 32 15.85 11.91 0.91
C HIS A 32 14.34 11.71 1.05
N ALA A 33 13.87 11.21 2.19
CA ALA A 33 12.46 10.90 2.40
C ALA A 33 11.57 12.15 2.30
N TRP A 34 12.03 13.27 2.85
CA TRP A 34 11.31 14.53 2.78
C TRP A 34 11.31 15.09 1.36
N TRP A 35 12.46 15.17 0.70
CA TRP A 35 12.56 15.68 -0.66
C TRP A 35 11.78 14.81 -1.65
N ASN A 36 11.82 13.49 -1.51
CA ASN A 36 11.00 12.60 -2.33
C ASN A 36 9.50 12.89 -2.15
N ALA A 37 9.04 13.05 -0.91
CA ALA A 37 7.65 13.39 -0.62
C ALA A 37 7.25 14.76 -1.18
N GLU A 38 8.14 15.76 -1.07
CA GLU A 38 7.88 17.10 -1.58
C GLU A 38 7.87 17.14 -3.12
N PHE A 39 8.78 16.45 -3.80
CA PHE A 39 8.74 16.33 -5.26
C PHE A 39 7.47 15.61 -5.75
N VAL A 40 6.96 14.63 -5.00
CA VAL A 40 5.64 14.01 -5.28
C VAL A 40 4.52 15.05 -5.17
N ARG A 41 4.51 15.86 -4.09
CA ARG A 41 3.50 16.92 -3.89
C ARG A 41 3.55 17.97 -4.99
N LEU A 42 4.74 18.47 -5.33
CA LEU A 42 4.96 19.45 -6.41
C LEU A 42 4.44 18.90 -7.75
N LYS A 43 4.80 17.66 -8.10
CA LYS A 43 4.34 17.02 -9.34
C LYS A 43 2.82 16.90 -9.39
N ALA A 44 2.19 16.51 -8.28
CA ALA A 44 0.75 16.41 -8.16
C ALA A 44 0.04 17.76 -8.33
N ALA A 45 0.66 18.85 -7.86
CA ALA A 45 0.19 20.22 -8.03
C ALA A 45 0.47 20.80 -9.44
N GLY A 46 1.01 20.01 -10.37
CA GLY A 46 1.30 20.46 -11.73
C GLY A 46 2.55 21.34 -11.87
N ILE A 47 3.38 21.42 -10.82
CA ILE A 47 4.66 22.14 -10.85
C ILE A 47 5.64 21.38 -11.75
N ASN A 48 6.25 22.08 -12.70
CA ASN A 48 7.29 21.52 -13.57
C ASN A 48 8.70 22.01 -13.20
N SER A 49 8.83 23.00 -12.32
CA SER A 49 10.12 23.50 -11.86
C SER A 49 10.14 23.91 -10.39
N VAL A 50 11.29 23.73 -9.74
CA VAL A 50 11.54 24.14 -8.36
C VAL A 50 12.79 25.00 -8.27
N ARG A 51 12.73 26.06 -7.47
CA ARG A 51 13.88 26.88 -7.09
C ARG A 51 14.32 26.52 -5.68
N ILE A 52 15.58 26.13 -5.53
CA ILE A 52 16.16 25.58 -4.28
C ILE A 52 17.42 26.35 -3.92
N TRP A 53 17.58 26.75 -2.66
CA TRP A 53 18.81 27.33 -2.14
C TRP A 53 19.74 26.22 -1.68
N ILE A 54 20.94 26.17 -2.27
CA ILE A 54 21.91 25.10 -2.00
C ILE A 54 22.77 25.44 -0.79
N SER A 55 23.33 26.65 -0.74
CA SER A 55 24.23 27.10 0.33
C SER A 55 23.56 28.01 1.35
N CYS A 56 22.32 28.46 1.12
CA CYS A 56 21.58 29.37 2.00
C CYS A 56 22.39 30.60 2.47
N ASP A 57 22.96 30.60 3.68
CA ASP A 57 23.82 31.67 4.23
C ASP A 57 25.32 31.35 4.19
N GLY A 58 25.68 30.13 3.78
CA GLY A 58 27.06 29.68 3.63
C GLY A 58 27.76 29.35 4.96
N THR A 59 27.01 29.06 6.04
CA THR A 59 27.58 28.64 7.34
C THR A 59 28.12 27.22 7.34
N GLU A 60 27.55 26.32 6.53
CA GLU A 60 27.96 24.91 6.45
C GLU A 60 28.83 24.63 5.22
N GLN A 61 28.26 24.76 4.02
CA GLN A 61 28.93 24.48 2.74
C GLN A 61 28.59 25.58 1.72
N PRO A 62 29.56 25.98 0.87
CA PRO A 62 30.94 25.51 0.83
C PRO A 62 31.79 26.09 1.97
N ALA A 63 32.85 25.39 2.35
CA ALA A 63 33.79 25.88 3.35
C ALA A 63 34.61 27.07 2.81
N THR A 64 34.90 28.05 3.68
CA THR A 64 35.65 29.26 3.31
C THR A 64 36.82 29.54 4.26
N ASP A 65 37.84 30.21 3.74
CA ASP A 65 38.95 30.80 4.49
C ASP A 65 39.20 32.25 4.06
N ALA A 66 40.23 32.90 4.62
CA ALA A 66 40.55 34.30 4.32
C ALA A 66 40.91 34.59 2.85
N ASN A 67 41.12 33.55 2.02
CA ASN A 67 41.41 33.65 0.59
C ASN A 67 40.21 33.29 -0.30
N GLY A 68 39.07 32.93 0.28
CA GLY A 68 37.83 32.60 -0.43
C GLY A 68 37.34 31.17 -0.16
N VAL A 69 36.72 30.55 -1.16
CA VAL A 69 36.13 29.20 -1.05
C VAL A 69 37.23 28.13 -1.04
N VAL A 70 37.19 27.23 -0.07
CA VAL A 70 38.09 26.08 0.04
C VAL A 70 37.56 24.88 -0.75
N GLY A 71 36.25 24.65 -0.71
CA GLY A 71 35.57 23.58 -1.43
C GLY A 71 34.38 23.02 -0.65
N VAL A 72 33.84 21.91 -1.11
CA VAL A 72 32.76 21.19 -0.44
C VAL A 72 33.20 19.80 0.00
N ASN A 73 32.54 19.27 1.03
CA ASN A 73 32.80 17.92 1.53
C ASN A 73 32.11 16.83 0.67
N ALA A 74 32.40 15.56 0.97
CA ALA A 74 31.82 14.44 0.23
C ALA A 74 30.31 14.25 0.48
N GLN A 75 29.83 14.61 1.67
CA GLN A 75 28.42 14.51 2.03
C GLN A 75 27.57 15.47 1.18
N PHE A 76 28.06 16.69 0.94
CA PHE A 76 27.45 17.66 0.04
C PHE A 76 27.17 17.05 -1.34
N TRP A 77 28.16 16.37 -1.92
CA TRP A 77 27.97 15.73 -3.22
C TRP A 77 26.96 14.59 -3.15
N SER A 78 27.00 13.77 -2.10
CA SER A 78 26.03 12.69 -1.90
C SER A 78 24.60 13.22 -1.80
N ASP A 79 24.38 14.33 -1.09
CA ASP A 79 23.05 14.92 -0.89
C ASP A 79 22.50 15.51 -2.19
N VAL A 80 23.34 16.25 -2.94
CA VAL A 80 22.91 16.84 -4.22
C VAL A 80 22.76 15.77 -5.30
N ASP A 81 23.57 14.71 -5.31
CA ASP A 81 23.40 13.58 -6.23
C ASP A 81 22.00 12.95 -6.07
N ASP A 82 21.59 12.74 -4.82
CA ASP A 82 20.26 12.22 -4.49
C ASP A 82 19.14 13.19 -4.91
N LEU A 83 19.29 14.49 -4.62
CA LEU A 83 18.32 15.51 -5.04
C LEU A 83 18.15 15.54 -6.56
N MET A 84 19.25 15.48 -7.32
CA MET A 84 19.22 15.50 -8.78
C MET A 84 18.67 14.18 -9.37
N ALA A 85 18.85 13.05 -8.68
CA ALA A 85 18.20 11.79 -9.01
C ALA A 85 16.68 11.86 -8.76
N LEU A 86 16.24 12.50 -7.67
CA LEU A 86 14.83 12.77 -7.39
C LEU A 86 14.21 13.71 -8.43
N ALA A 87 14.91 14.78 -8.81
CA ALA A 87 14.49 15.68 -9.88
C ALA A 87 14.28 14.95 -11.20
N THR A 88 15.17 14.00 -11.52
CA THR A 88 15.06 13.14 -12.69
C THR A 88 13.85 12.21 -12.61
N THR A 89 13.69 11.54 -11.47
CA THR A 89 12.60 10.59 -11.20
C THR A 89 11.23 11.26 -11.29
N HIS A 90 11.11 12.43 -10.68
CA HIS A 90 9.86 13.18 -10.61
C HIS A 90 9.65 14.11 -11.79
N GLN A 91 10.67 14.28 -12.63
CA GLN A 91 10.66 15.10 -13.82
C GLN A 91 10.41 16.59 -13.53
N ILE A 92 11.08 17.12 -12.51
CA ILE A 92 10.96 18.52 -12.09
C ILE A 92 12.29 19.22 -12.36
N TYR A 93 12.24 20.34 -13.08
CA TYR A 93 13.39 21.19 -13.35
C TYR A 93 13.87 21.91 -12.09
N VAL A 94 15.15 21.79 -11.76
CA VAL A 94 15.82 22.47 -10.66
C VAL A 94 16.51 23.74 -11.17
N MET A 95 16.14 24.87 -10.58
CA MET A 95 16.96 26.09 -10.53
C MET A 95 17.74 26.07 -9.21
N ALA A 96 19.05 25.84 -9.28
CA ALA A 96 19.90 25.80 -8.10
C ALA A 96 20.42 27.19 -7.77
N THR A 97 20.08 27.69 -6.58
CA THR A 97 20.50 29.00 -6.07
C THR A 97 21.76 28.83 -5.22
N MET A 98 22.87 29.38 -5.71
CA MET A 98 24.20 29.04 -5.20
C MET A 98 24.68 29.94 -4.05
N MET A 99 24.03 31.09 -3.86
CA MET A 99 24.28 32.02 -2.76
C MET A 99 22.99 32.78 -2.44
N SER A 100 22.95 33.44 -1.30
CA SER A 100 21.95 34.47 -1.00
C SER A 100 22.63 35.70 -0.38
N PHE A 101 21.89 36.80 -0.28
CA PHE A 101 22.31 37.99 0.46
C PHE A 101 22.78 37.70 1.90
N ASP A 102 22.32 36.59 2.51
CA ASP A 102 22.70 36.22 3.87
C ASP A 102 24.20 35.92 4.03
N HIS A 103 24.89 35.52 2.95
CA HIS A 103 26.34 35.33 2.94
C HIS A 103 27.11 36.60 3.34
N ALA A 104 26.51 37.77 3.12
CA ALA A 104 27.07 39.08 3.45
C ALA A 104 26.13 39.93 4.31
N ASN A 105 25.20 39.29 5.04
CA ASN A 105 24.28 39.95 5.96
C ASN A 105 24.89 40.09 7.35
N PRO A 106 25.31 41.28 7.82
CA PRO A 106 25.96 41.42 9.11
C PRO A 106 25.03 41.17 10.31
N TRP A 107 23.71 41.14 10.11
CA TRP A 107 22.72 41.10 11.21
C TRP A 107 22.40 39.70 11.72
N ILE A 108 22.73 38.66 10.95
CA ILE A 108 22.51 37.25 11.35
C ILE A 108 23.73 36.64 12.05
N TRP A 109 24.88 37.34 12.03
CA TRP A 109 26.11 36.86 12.65
C TRP A 109 26.23 37.36 14.08
N ASP A 110 26.29 36.42 15.02
CA ASP A 110 26.64 36.71 16.40
C ASP A 110 28.14 37.07 16.52
N PHE A 111 28.43 38.37 16.58
CA PHE A 111 29.78 38.90 16.80
C PHE A 111 30.32 38.62 18.22
N SER A 112 29.53 38.04 19.12
CA SER A 112 30.01 37.62 20.45
C SER A 112 30.89 36.37 20.39
N THR A 113 30.88 35.62 19.28
CA THR A 113 31.77 34.48 19.04
C THR A 113 32.73 34.70 17.87
N ASN A 114 33.99 34.27 18.03
CA ASN A 114 35.05 34.48 17.02
C ASN A 114 34.83 33.68 15.72
N ALA A 115 34.05 32.59 15.74
CA ALA A 115 33.87 31.71 14.59
C ALA A 115 32.90 32.31 13.54
N HIS A 116 31.75 32.81 13.98
CA HIS A 116 30.72 33.42 13.12
C HIS A 116 31.19 34.73 12.48
N SER A 117 31.91 35.56 13.23
CA SER A 117 32.56 36.75 12.64
C SER A 117 33.65 36.43 11.61
N THR A 118 34.20 35.21 11.61
CA THR A 118 35.24 34.79 10.66
C THR A 118 34.65 34.30 9.34
N ILE A 119 33.58 33.48 9.36
CA ILE A 119 32.91 33.01 8.14
C ILE A 119 32.36 34.21 7.33
N TYR A 120 31.69 35.15 7.99
CA TYR A 120 31.25 36.40 7.37
C TYR A 120 32.39 37.16 6.68
N ARG A 121 33.53 37.36 7.36
CA ARG A 121 34.70 38.04 6.78
C ARG A 121 35.31 37.28 5.60
N ASN A 122 35.28 35.94 5.64
CA ASN A 122 35.76 35.12 4.53
C ASN A 122 34.88 35.29 3.28
N TRP A 123 33.55 35.41 3.46
CA TRP A 123 32.63 35.68 2.35
C TRP A 123 32.86 37.07 1.74
N LEU A 124 33.09 38.11 2.55
CA LEU A 124 33.50 39.42 2.03
C LEU A 124 34.85 39.34 1.29
N ALA A 125 35.83 38.64 1.86
CA ALA A 125 37.13 38.43 1.22
C ALA A 125 37.03 37.71 -0.14
N MET A 126 36.06 36.81 -0.30
CA MET A 126 35.73 36.17 -1.58
C MET A 126 35.27 37.21 -2.60
N PHE A 127 34.36 38.11 -2.22
CA PHE A 127 33.87 39.17 -3.11
C PHE A 127 34.94 40.21 -3.43
N ASP A 128 35.83 40.53 -2.49
CA ASP A 128 36.80 41.64 -2.54
C ASP A 128 37.92 41.50 -3.57
N SER A 129 38.21 40.28 -4.04
CA SER A 129 39.31 40.05 -4.97
C SER A 129 38.94 39.15 -6.15
N VAL A 130 39.64 39.35 -7.27
CA VAL A 130 39.54 38.46 -8.44
C VAL A 130 39.92 37.03 -8.08
N ALA A 131 40.93 36.85 -7.23
CA ALA A 131 41.38 35.53 -6.77
C ALA A 131 40.31 34.85 -5.91
N GLY A 132 39.70 35.59 -4.97
CA GLY A 132 38.59 35.11 -4.15
C GLY A 132 37.42 34.63 -5.00
N VAL A 133 36.93 35.46 -5.93
CA VAL A 133 35.88 35.08 -6.88
C VAL A 133 36.26 33.84 -7.69
N GLN A 134 37.53 33.73 -8.11
CA GLN A 134 37.99 32.56 -8.86
C GLN A 134 37.93 31.28 -8.02
N THR A 135 38.19 31.34 -6.71
CA THR A 135 38.01 30.16 -5.84
C THR A 135 36.56 29.70 -5.75
N MET A 136 35.59 30.62 -5.66
CA MET A 136 34.16 30.29 -5.69
C MET A 136 33.77 29.59 -7.00
N ILE A 137 34.34 30.06 -8.12
CA ILE A 137 34.13 29.45 -9.44
C ILE A 137 34.74 28.05 -9.50
N ASP A 138 36.03 27.92 -9.21
CA ASP A 138 36.79 26.69 -9.47
C ASP A 138 36.50 25.58 -8.46
N ARG A 139 36.15 25.93 -7.22
CA ARG A 139 36.03 24.96 -6.11
C ARG A 139 34.60 24.64 -5.72
N TYR A 140 33.61 25.35 -6.25
CA TYR A 140 32.21 25.11 -5.94
C TYR A 140 31.29 25.20 -7.15
N LEU A 141 31.21 26.37 -7.79
CA LEU A 141 30.23 26.64 -8.84
C LEU A 141 30.43 25.77 -10.08
N LEU A 142 31.63 25.80 -10.68
CA LEU A 142 31.90 25.06 -11.91
C LEU A 142 31.92 23.54 -11.68
N PRO A 143 32.49 23.01 -10.57
CA PRO A 143 32.30 21.60 -10.21
C PRO A 143 30.83 21.17 -10.12
N PHE A 144 29.96 21.99 -9.53
CA PHE A 144 28.52 21.70 -9.45
C PHE A 144 27.89 21.63 -10.84
N VAL A 145 28.13 22.65 -11.68
CA VAL A 145 27.59 22.71 -13.03
C VAL A 145 28.06 21.54 -13.89
N LEU A 146 29.37 21.28 -13.92
CA LEU A 146 29.94 20.23 -14.77
C LEU A 146 29.52 18.82 -14.33
N ARG A 147 29.27 18.62 -13.03
CA ARG A 147 28.79 17.34 -12.49
C ARG A 147 27.41 16.97 -13.02
N TYR A 148 26.53 17.96 -13.22
CA TYR A 148 25.14 17.74 -13.58
C TYR A 148 24.73 18.30 -14.95
N GLN A 149 25.69 18.76 -15.76
CA GLN A 149 25.43 19.36 -17.09
C GLN A 149 24.65 18.45 -18.04
N ASP A 150 24.81 17.12 -17.90
CA ASP A 150 24.11 16.12 -18.71
C ASP A 150 22.75 15.73 -18.12
N ASN A 151 22.43 16.18 -16.91
CA ASN A 151 21.11 15.99 -16.31
C ASN A 151 20.15 17.05 -16.85
N PRO A 152 19.13 16.68 -17.64
CA PRO A 152 18.23 17.65 -18.28
C PRO A 152 17.33 18.39 -17.28
N TYR A 153 17.35 17.99 -16.01
CA TYR A 153 16.58 18.62 -14.94
C TYR A 153 17.40 19.65 -14.15
N LEU A 154 18.72 19.75 -14.27
CA LEU A 154 19.42 20.97 -13.88
C LEU A 154 19.37 21.94 -15.07
N TYR A 155 18.45 22.90 -15.03
CA TYR A 155 18.29 23.81 -16.17
C TYR A 155 18.96 25.17 -15.98
N ALA A 156 19.09 25.63 -14.73
CA ALA A 156 19.65 26.93 -14.45
C ALA A 156 20.37 27.00 -13.10
N ILE A 157 21.37 27.88 -13.07
CA ILE A 157 22.04 28.38 -11.88
C ILE A 157 21.53 29.80 -11.60
N ASP A 158 20.95 29.99 -10.42
CA ASP A 158 20.75 31.31 -9.83
C ASP A 158 21.99 31.65 -8.99
N LEU A 159 22.78 32.61 -9.46
CA LEU A 159 24.08 32.93 -8.86
C LEU A 159 23.94 33.44 -7.42
N CYS A 160 22.90 34.23 -7.15
CA CYS A 160 22.66 34.78 -5.82
C CYS A 160 21.21 35.25 -5.69
N ASN A 161 20.57 34.84 -4.60
CA ASN A 161 19.29 35.38 -4.17
C ASN A 161 19.46 36.80 -3.60
N GLU A 162 18.79 37.77 -4.20
CA GLU A 162 18.63 39.16 -3.75
C GLU A 162 19.92 39.89 -3.37
N PRO A 163 20.97 39.85 -4.20
CA PRO A 163 22.27 40.48 -3.91
C PRO A 163 22.17 41.98 -3.62
N GLU A 164 21.09 42.65 -4.02
CA GLU A 164 20.89 44.07 -3.81
C GLU A 164 20.81 44.45 -2.33
N TRP A 165 20.34 43.56 -1.45
CA TRP A 165 20.32 43.84 -0.01
C TRP A 165 21.72 43.97 0.58
N VAL A 166 22.69 43.26 0.02
CA VAL A 166 24.11 43.35 0.42
C VAL A 166 24.63 44.78 0.23
N ASN A 167 24.25 45.44 -0.86
CA ASN A 167 24.65 46.82 -1.12
C ASN A 167 23.72 47.85 -0.45
N GLN A 168 22.41 47.71 -0.64
CA GLN A 168 21.42 48.76 -0.34
C GLN A 168 21.00 48.77 1.13
N ASN A 169 20.84 47.60 1.76
CA ASN A 169 20.44 47.53 3.16
C ASN A 169 21.64 47.45 4.09
N TYR A 170 22.66 46.68 3.72
CA TYR A 170 23.79 46.39 4.61
C TYR A 170 25.01 47.27 4.33
N GLY A 171 25.22 47.66 3.07
CA GLY A 171 26.43 48.36 2.65
C GLY A 171 27.71 47.55 2.86
N SER A 172 27.59 46.21 2.96
CA SER A 172 28.71 45.31 3.22
C SER A 172 29.53 45.02 1.97
N GLU A 173 28.95 45.21 0.77
CA GLU A 173 29.69 45.12 -0.50
C GLU A 173 29.29 46.18 -1.53
N SER A 174 30.22 46.46 -2.44
CA SER A 174 30.01 47.40 -3.55
C SER A 174 29.34 46.73 -4.76
N TRP A 175 28.58 47.51 -5.53
CA TRP A 175 28.05 47.05 -6.83
C TRP A 175 29.12 46.47 -7.75
N ALA A 176 30.31 47.07 -7.80
CA ALA A 176 31.42 46.58 -8.62
C ALA A 176 31.88 45.18 -8.20
N ASN A 177 31.94 44.89 -6.90
CA ASN A 177 32.33 43.56 -6.38
C ASN A 177 31.25 42.51 -6.67
N LEU A 178 29.97 42.83 -6.43
CA LEU A 178 28.85 41.94 -6.72
C LEU A 178 28.74 41.63 -8.21
N GLN A 179 28.85 42.64 -9.07
CA GLN A 179 28.86 42.48 -10.52
C GLN A 179 30.11 41.74 -11.02
N ARG A 180 31.28 41.94 -10.39
CA ARG A 180 32.50 41.18 -10.72
C ARG A 180 32.31 39.69 -10.47
N TYR A 181 31.70 39.31 -9.34
CA TYR A 181 31.34 37.93 -9.08
C TYR A 181 30.41 37.40 -10.17
N ALA A 182 29.27 38.08 -10.39
CA ALA A 182 28.27 37.63 -11.37
C ALA A 182 28.85 37.51 -12.79
N ALA A 183 29.61 38.51 -13.24
CA ALA A 183 30.22 38.55 -14.56
C ALA A 183 31.20 37.38 -14.80
N ARG A 184 32.09 37.11 -13.83
CA ARG A 184 33.08 36.05 -13.92
C ARG A 184 32.46 34.66 -13.79
N ALA A 185 31.49 34.50 -12.89
CA ALA A 185 30.75 33.27 -12.69
C ALA A 185 29.97 32.86 -13.95
N ALA A 186 29.19 33.80 -14.52
CA ALA A 186 28.45 33.57 -15.74
C ALA A 186 29.37 33.25 -16.92
N ALA A 187 30.46 34.02 -17.09
CA ALA A 187 31.45 33.77 -18.12
C ALA A 187 32.10 32.38 -18.00
N ALA A 188 32.43 31.95 -16.78
CA ALA A 188 33.02 30.64 -16.53
C ALA A 188 32.05 29.49 -16.90
N ILE A 189 30.78 29.59 -16.51
CA ILE A 189 29.75 28.61 -16.86
C ILE A 189 29.60 28.54 -18.39
N HIS A 190 29.42 29.67 -19.07
CA HIS A 190 29.25 29.67 -20.52
C HIS A 190 30.48 29.15 -21.29
N ARG A 191 31.70 29.51 -20.85
CA ARG A 191 32.95 29.04 -21.47
C ARG A 191 33.18 27.54 -21.29
N SER A 192 32.58 26.94 -20.27
CA SER A 192 32.67 25.50 -20.04
C SER A 192 31.99 24.68 -21.15
N GLY A 193 31.08 25.30 -21.92
CA GLY A 193 30.25 24.63 -22.92
C GLY A 193 29.03 23.93 -22.33
N SER A 194 28.80 24.03 -21.01
CA SER A 194 27.61 23.51 -20.35
C SER A 194 26.33 24.14 -20.91
N PRO A 195 25.24 23.35 -21.09
CA PRO A 195 23.94 23.87 -21.51
C PRO A 195 23.14 24.51 -20.37
N VAL A 196 23.65 24.48 -19.13
CA VAL A 196 22.97 25.03 -17.95
C VAL A 196 22.96 26.55 -18.02
N LEU A 197 21.76 27.13 -17.89
CA LEU A 197 21.54 28.57 -17.99
C LEU A 197 21.97 29.33 -16.72
N VAL A 198 22.25 30.62 -16.84
CA VAL A 198 22.65 31.49 -15.73
C VAL A 198 21.66 32.64 -15.54
N THR A 199 21.26 32.86 -14.29
CA THR A 199 20.44 34.00 -13.86
C THR A 199 20.93 34.57 -12.53
N ILE A 200 20.32 35.67 -12.10
CA ILE A 200 20.42 36.18 -10.73
C ILE A 200 19.02 36.58 -10.23
N GLY A 201 18.61 36.12 -9.05
CA GLY A 201 17.32 36.42 -8.43
C GLY A 201 17.30 37.83 -7.84
N SER A 202 17.04 38.85 -8.68
CA SER A 202 17.04 40.24 -8.23
C SER A 202 15.86 40.54 -7.29
N ALA A 203 16.13 41.21 -6.18
CA ALA A 203 15.14 41.55 -5.14
C ALA A 203 13.94 42.37 -5.64
N GLY A 204 14.05 42.95 -6.84
CA GLY A 204 12.93 43.60 -7.49
C GLY A 204 13.32 44.24 -8.80
N VAL A 205 12.32 44.61 -9.59
CA VAL A 205 12.54 45.19 -10.93
C VAL A 205 13.32 46.51 -10.90
N LYS A 206 13.37 47.19 -9.75
CA LYS A 206 14.12 48.43 -9.52
C LYS A 206 15.57 48.35 -10.00
N TRP A 207 16.25 47.23 -9.75
CA TRP A 207 17.68 47.01 -10.02
C TRP A 207 17.96 46.14 -11.24
N ASN A 208 16.89 45.65 -11.89
CA ASN A 208 16.98 44.76 -13.03
C ASN A 208 16.49 45.43 -14.33
N SER A 209 16.19 46.74 -14.32
CA SER A 209 15.73 47.46 -15.52
C SER A 209 16.18 48.92 -15.53
N SER A 210 16.66 49.38 -16.69
CA SER A 210 17.06 50.76 -16.95
C SER A 210 15.88 51.75 -16.92
N LYS A 211 14.63 51.27 -16.93
CA LYS A 211 13.44 52.09 -16.72
C LYS A 211 13.36 52.67 -15.31
N TYR A 212 13.94 51.96 -14.33
CA TYR A 212 13.84 52.29 -12.91
C TYR A 212 15.16 52.88 -12.40
N GLU A 213 15.86 52.20 -11.47
CA GLU A 213 17.13 52.71 -10.95
C GLU A 213 18.26 52.43 -11.95
N ASN A 214 18.43 51.16 -12.31
CA ASN A 214 19.38 50.70 -13.33
C ASN A 214 19.10 49.21 -13.63
N ASN A 215 19.66 48.69 -14.71
CA ASN A 215 19.80 47.24 -14.89
C ASN A 215 21.23 46.81 -14.53
N TYR A 216 21.49 46.62 -13.23
CA TYR A 216 22.81 46.25 -12.72
C TYR A 216 23.31 44.90 -13.23
N TRP A 217 22.41 44.07 -13.77
CA TRP A 217 22.69 42.71 -14.24
C TRP A 217 22.67 42.59 -15.77
N SER A 218 22.61 43.71 -16.48
CA SER A 218 22.71 43.75 -17.94
C SER A 218 24.10 43.37 -18.43
N ASP A 219 24.17 42.87 -19.66
CA ASP A 219 25.43 42.51 -20.32
C ASP A 219 26.42 43.68 -20.29
N ALA A 220 25.96 44.91 -20.54
CA ALA A 220 26.82 46.09 -20.50
C ALA A 220 27.46 46.30 -19.12
N ASN A 221 26.69 46.14 -18.03
CA ASN A 221 27.20 46.30 -16.67
C ASN A 221 28.09 45.14 -16.24
N LEU A 222 27.78 43.90 -16.61
CA LEU A 222 28.62 42.73 -16.31
C LEU A 222 29.93 42.77 -17.10
N GLN A 223 29.88 43.08 -18.40
CA GLN A 223 31.05 43.16 -19.27
C GLN A 223 31.97 44.34 -18.94
N ALA A 224 31.43 45.40 -18.33
CA ALA A 224 32.23 46.48 -17.78
C ALA A 224 33.11 46.03 -16.59
N GLN A 225 32.66 45.06 -15.79
CA GLN A 225 33.46 44.48 -14.69
C GLN A 225 34.40 43.37 -15.15
N PHE A 226 34.08 42.70 -16.25
CA PHE A 226 34.91 41.65 -16.84
C PHE A 226 34.74 41.66 -18.36
N ALA A 227 35.74 42.18 -19.07
CA ALA A 227 35.72 42.39 -20.52
C ALA A 227 35.68 41.06 -21.31
N ASP A 228 34.51 40.42 -21.31
CA ASP A 228 34.25 39.11 -21.86
C ASP A 228 32.79 39.03 -22.32
N SER A 229 32.58 38.79 -23.62
CA SER A 229 31.24 38.60 -24.20
C SER A 229 30.40 37.47 -23.55
N GLN A 230 31.05 36.54 -22.84
CA GLN A 230 30.36 35.47 -22.11
C GLN A 230 29.86 35.92 -20.73
N ALA A 231 30.24 37.10 -20.24
CA ALA A 231 29.69 37.69 -19.01
C ALA A 231 28.30 38.28 -19.26
N ARG A 232 27.28 37.42 -19.23
CA ARG A 232 25.87 37.76 -19.46
C ARG A 232 24.96 36.85 -18.64
N LEU A 233 23.71 37.23 -18.44
CA LEU A 233 22.67 36.31 -17.96
C LEU A 233 21.87 35.75 -19.14
N ASP A 234 21.43 34.50 -19.08
CA ASP A 234 20.59 33.93 -20.15
C ASP A 234 19.13 34.37 -20.06
N PHE A 235 18.66 34.68 -18.84
CA PHE A 235 17.35 35.26 -18.59
C PHE A 235 17.41 36.18 -17.37
N TYR A 236 16.45 37.08 -17.27
CA TYR A 236 16.27 37.90 -16.08
C TYR A 236 15.30 37.22 -15.11
N GLN A 237 15.60 37.34 -13.82
CA GLN A 237 14.72 36.93 -12.73
C GLN A 237 14.51 38.13 -11.80
N ILE A 238 13.24 38.47 -11.55
CA ILE A 238 12.85 39.53 -10.61
C ILE A 238 11.95 38.95 -9.54
N HIS A 239 12.03 39.51 -8.33
CA HIS A 239 11.12 39.21 -7.24
C HIS A 239 10.08 40.31 -7.08
N TYR A 240 8.97 39.98 -6.44
CA TYR A 240 7.93 40.94 -6.12
C TYR A 240 7.28 40.59 -4.78
N TYR A 241 6.99 41.60 -3.97
CA TYR A 241 6.11 41.50 -2.80
C TYR A 241 5.24 42.77 -2.70
N LYS A 242 4.07 42.70 -2.07
CA LYS A 242 3.05 43.78 -2.11
C LYS A 242 3.53 45.13 -1.60
N TRP A 243 4.50 45.19 -0.68
CA TRP A 243 5.08 46.49 -0.30
C TRP A 243 5.61 47.27 -1.51
N MET A 244 6.01 46.59 -2.59
CA MET A 244 6.49 47.21 -3.83
C MET A 244 5.37 47.80 -4.70
N GLU A 245 4.10 47.43 -4.48
CA GLU A 245 2.96 47.70 -5.37
C GLU A 245 2.82 49.19 -5.73
N ALA A 246 3.13 50.09 -4.79
CA ALA A 246 3.03 51.53 -5.01
C ALA A 246 4.03 52.07 -6.05
N TRP A 247 5.14 51.36 -6.29
CA TRP A 247 6.22 51.80 -7.18
C TRP A 247 6.36 50.90 -8.40
N TYR A 248 6.14 49.60 -8.23
CA TYR A 248 6.36 48.57 -9.24
C TYR A 248 5.17 47.61 -9.26
N PRO A 249 4.01 47.99 -9.84
CA PRO A 249 2.80 47.19 -9.76
C PRO A 249 2.98 45.78 -10.33
N LEU A 250 2.43 44.76 -9.64
CA LEU A 250 2.55 43.35 -10.03
C LEU A 250 2.02 43.07 -11.44
N LEU A 251 0.89 43.68 -11.80
CA LEU A 251 0.25 43.51 -13.10
C LEU A 251 0.88 44.40 -14.17
N THR A 252 2.20 44.30 -14.34
CA THR A 252 2.98 44.99 -15.38
C THR A 252 3.57 43.95 -16.34
N SER A 253 3.55 44.20 -17.65
CA SER A 253 4.14 43.28 -18.63
C SER A 253 5.66 43.36 -18.68
N ALA A 254 6.33 42.34 -19.22
CA ALA A 254 7.78 42.35 -19.43
C ALA A 254 8.22 43.56 -20.30
N ALA A 255 7.46 43.87 -21.35
CA ALA A 255 7.64 45.07 -22.16
C ALA A 255 7.40 46.36 -21.37
N GLY A 256 6.41 46.37 -20.47
CA GLY A 256 6.18 47.47 -19.53
C GLY A 256 7.38 47.74 -18.64
N HIS A 257 8.14 46.70 -18.25
CA HIS A 257 9.39 46.82 -17.51
C HIS A 257 10.62 47.07 -18.38
N GLN A 258 10.50 47.14 -19.72
CA GLN A 258 11.63 47.20 -20.66
C GLN A 258 12.61 46.00 -20.54
N LEU A 259 12.07 44.81 -20.24
CA LEU A 259 12.84 43.56 -20.13
C LEU A 259 12.38 42.56 -21.17
N THR A 260 12.76 42.82 -22.43
CA THR A 260 12.31 42.04 -23.59
C THR A 260 13.45 41.49 -24.44
N ASP A 261 14.70 41.84 -24.14
CA ASP A 261 15.89 41.37 -24.85
C ASP A 261 16.25 39.91 -24.53
N ARG A 262 15.68 39.37 -23.46
CA ARG A 262 15.80 37.97 -23.04
C ARG A 262 14.56 37.54 -22.22
N PRO A 263 14.37 36.24 -21.95
CA PRO A 263 13.26 35.76 -21.11
C PRO A 263 13.24 36.44 -19.72
N LEU A 264 12.03 36.65 -19.18
CA LEU A 264 11.82 37.20 -17.84
C LEU A 264 11.05 36.20 -16.97
N VAL A 265 11.59 35.87 -15.80
CA VAL A 265 10.96 34.99 -14.81
C VAL A 265 10.60 35.81 -13.57
N LEU A 266 9.39 35.63 -13.04
CA LEU A 266 9.03 36.12 -11.71
C LEU A 266 9.50 35.09 -10.68
N GLY A 267 10.74 35.26 -10.22
CA GLY A 267 11.48 34.29 -9.39
C GLY A 267 10.98 34.14 -7.97
N GLU A 268 10.30 35.17 -7.47
CA GLU A 268 9.52 35.12 -6.24
C GLU A 268 8.28 36.00 -6.37
N LEU A 269 7.17 35.51 -5.85
CA LEU A 269 5.94 36.24 -5.60
C LEU A 269 5.29 35.70 -4.32
N PRO A 270 4.40 36.46 -3.65
CA PRO A 270 3.68 35.99 -2.47
C PRO A 270 3.03 34.62 -2.66
N GLY A 271 3.22 33.71 -1.70
CA GLY A 271 2.56 32.40 -1.66
C GLY A 271 1.19 32.40 -0.98
N HIS A 272 0.71 33.56 -0.54
CA HIS A 272 -0.66 33.74 -0.07
C HIS A 272 -1.39 34.86 -0.83
N VAL A 273 -2.70 34.67 -0.98
CA VAL A 273 -3.62 35.77 -1.34
C VAL A 273 -3.72 36.79 -0.20
N ALA A 274 -4.19 38.00 -0.49
CA ALA A 274 -4.41 39.05 0.50
C ALA A 274 -5.24 38.56 1.70
N ARG A 275 -4.66 38.58 2.90
CA ARG A 275 -5.37 38.31 4.16
C ARG A 275 -6.09 39.57 4.66
N THR A 276 -6.85 39.44 5.74
CA THR A 276 -7.49 40.59 6.42
C THR A 276 -6.94 40.70 7.85
N PRO A 277 -6.13 41.73 8.17
CA PRO A 277 -5.59 42.76 7.28
C PRO A 277 -4.49 42.21 6.36
N ALA A 278 -4.36 42.81 5.17
CA ALA A 278 -3.42 42.34 4.14
C ALA A 278 -1.98 42.66 4.55
N GLN A 279 -1.13 41.65 4.58
CA GLN A 279 0.29 41.78 4.91
C GLN A 279 1.12 42.21 3.69
N ASP A 280 2.32 42.73 3.93
CA ASP A 280 3.23 43.21 2.87
C ASP A 280 3.82 42.10 2.01
N TRP A 281 3.71 40.85 2.47
CA TRP A 281 4.13 39.63 1.79
C TRP A 281 2.96 38.80 1.25
N ASP A 282 1.74 39.37 1.20
CA ASP A 282 0.60 38.76 0.50
C ASP A 282 0.51 39.29 -0.95
N LEU A 283 -0.28 38.64 -1.81
CA LEU A 283 -0.64 39.24 -3.10
C LEU A 283 -1.42 40.55 -2.90
N PRO A 284 -1.36 41.49 -3.88
CA PRO A 284 -2.20 42.69 -3.86
C PRO A 284 -3.69 42.35 -3.72
N SER A 285 -4.43 43.20 -3.01
CA SER A 285 -5.86 42.99 -2.77
C SER A 285 -6.63 42.85 -4.08
N GLY A 286 -7.39 41.75 -4.20
CA GLY A 286 -8.17 41.44 -5.40
C GLY A 286 -7.43 40.63 -6.48
N VAL A 287 -6.13 40.35 -6.30
CA VAL A 287 -5.35 39.46 -7.18
C VAL A 287 -5.38 38.03 -6.63
N THR A 288 -5.68 37.07 -7.50
CA THR A 288 -5.70 35.63 -7.20
C THR A 288 -4.63 34.88 -7.98
N PHE A 289 -4.23 33.68 -7.51
CA PHE A 289 -3.25 32.84 -8.22
C PHE A 289 -3.63 32.52 -9.67
N PRO A 290 -4.88 32.09 -9.99
CA PRO A 290 -5.27 31.86 -11.38
C PRO A 290 -5.09 33.10 -12.25
N GLN A 291 -5.47 34.29 -11.75
CA GLN A 291 -5.34 35.54 -12.50
C GLN A 291 -3.89 35.91 -12.77
N ILE A 292 -3.01 35.83 -11.76
CA ILE A 292 -1.62 36.22 -11.95
C ILE A 292 -0.87 35.24 -12.85
N PHE A 293 -1.11 33.93 -12.76
CA PHE A 293 -0.45 32.94 -13.63
C PHE A 293 -0.81 33.15 -15.10
N GLU A 294 -2.10 33.35 -15.40
CA GLU A 294 -2.57 33.69 -16.75
C GLU A 294 -2.00 35.03 -17.24
N PHE A 295 -2.00 36.04 -16.37
CA PHE A 295 -1.45 37.36 -16.70
C PHE A 295 0.02 37.25 -17.10
N LEU A 296 0.86 36.58 -16.30
CA LEU A 296 2.29 36.49 -16.54
C LEU A 296 2.60 35.81 -17.88
N LEU A 297 1.95 34.68 -18.18
CA LEU A 297 2.11 34.00 -19.48
C LEU A 297 1.68 34.91 -20.64
N ALA A 298 0.53 35.56 -20.53
CA ALA A 298 0.02 36.45 -21.59
C ALA A 298 0.86 37.72 -21.78
N ASN A 299 1.66 38.12 -20.78
CA ASN A 299 2.36 39.42 -20.74
C ASN A 299 3.89 39.30 -20.80
N GLY A 300 4.39 38.22 -21.40
CA GLY A 300 5.79 38.10 -21.80
C GLY A 300 6.73 37.52 -20.75
N TYR A 301 6.20 36.96 -19.66
CA TYR A 301 7.00 36.19 -18.72
C TYR A 301 7.18 34.74 -19.19
N SER A 302 8.28 34.13 -18.79
CA SER A 302 8.64 32.74 -19.11
C SER A 302 8.54 31.80 -17.90
N GLY A 303 8.11 32.31 -16.75
CA GLY A 303 7.92 31.51 -15.55
C GLY A 303 7.52 32.31 -14.32
N HIS A 304 7.04 31.60 -13.31
CA HIS A 304 6.74 32.13 -11.99
C HIS A 304 7.10 31.13 -10.88
N TYR A 305 7.38 31.61 -9.68
CA TYR A 305 7.77 30.80 -8.54
C TYR A 305 7.19 31.37 -7.23
N PRO A 306 5.99 30.97 -6.79
CA PRO A 306 5.42 31.43 -5.53
C PRO A 306 6.28 31.02 -4.36
N TRP A 307 6.37 31.89 -3.36
CA TRP A 307 7.11 31.69 -2.13
C TRP A 307 6.15 31.34 -0.99
N ARG A 308 6.04 30.09 -0.54
CA ARG A 308 6.85 28.90 -0.89
C ARG A 308 6.04 27.61 -0.68
N SER A 309 6.50 26.46 -1.18
CA SER A 309 5.72 25.20 -1.15
C SER A 309 5.68 24.52 0.22
N ASN A 310 6.77 24.56 0.97
CA ASN A 310 6.96 23.79 2.19
C ASN A 310 6.38 24.45 3.46
N GLY A 311 5.47 25.41 3.29
CA GLY A 311 4.72 26.02 4.36
C GLY A 311 5.49 27.08 5.15
N GLY A 312 4.74 27.83 5.95
CA GLY A 312 5.22 28.91 6.82
C GLY A 312 4.36 30.16 6.71
N THR A 313 4.83 31.26 7.30
CA THR A 313 4.12 32.56 7.34
C THR A 313 3.84 33.16 5.95
N TYR A 314 4.67 32.79 4.97
CA TYR A 314 4.74 33.43 3.66
C TYR A 314 4.00 32.67 2.54
N GLY A 315 3.65 31.40 2.75
CA GLY A 315 2.92 30.58 1.78
C GLY A 315 3.08 29.08 2.05
N ALA A 316 2.15 28.29 1.49
CA ALA A 316 2.25 26.84 1.36
C ALA A 316 1.78 26.39 -0.03
N LEU A 317 2.19 25.19 -0.45
CA LEU A 317 1.72 24.60 -1.71
C LEU A 317 0.19 24.48 -1.76
N ASP A 318 -0.46 24.32 -0.61
CA ASP A 318 -1.92 24.20 -0.53
C ASP A 318 -2.64 25.52 -0.91
N ASP A 319 -1.96 26.67 -0.82
CA ASP A 319 -2.51 27.98 -1.18
C ASP A 319 -2.55 28.20 -2.70
N PHE A 320 -1.47 27.87 -3.41
CA PHE A 320 -1.32 28.15 -4.85
C PHE A 320 -1.33 26.91 -5.75
N GLY A 321 -1.13 25.72 -5.19
CA GLY A 321 -1.06 24.45 -5.89
C GLY A 321 -2.31 24.11 -6.72
N PRO A 322 -3.54 24.34 -6.22
CA PRO A 322 -4.75 24.15 -7.03
C PRO A 322 -4.76 25.03 -8.29
N ALA A 323 -4.29 26.27 -8.19
CA ALA A 323 -4.18 27.18 -9.34
C ALA A 323 -3.06 26.76 -10.29
N ALA A 324 -1.92 26.30 -9.76
CA ALA A 324 -0.80 25.81 -10.57
C ALA A 324 -1.20 24.56 -11.36
N LEU A 325 -2.00 23.66 -10.77
CA LEU A 325 -2.49 22.46 -11.45
C LEU A 325 -3.47 22.83 -12.57
N ALA A 326 -4.42 23.74 -12.29
CA ALA A 326 -5.36 24.23 -13.28
C ALA A 326 -4.63 24.92 -14.46
N PHE A 327 -3.62 25.73 -14.16
CA PHE A 327 -2.79 26.40 -15.15
C PHE A 327 -2.02 25.40 -16.03
N LYS A 328 -1.40 24.37 -15.43
CA LYS A 328 -0.72 23.28 -16.17
C LYS A 328 -1.68 22.49 -17.06
N GLN A 329 -2.93 22.29 -16.63
CA GLN A 329 -3.96 21.62 -17.44
C GLN A 329 -4.39 22.48 -18.64
N ALA A 330 -4.55 23.80 -18.44
CA ALA A 330 -4.92 24.74 -19.49
C ALA A 330 -3.80 24.99 -20.52
N HIS A 331 -2.54 24.97 -20.08
CA HIS A 331 -1.37 25.37 -20.88
C HIS A 331 -0.33 24.24 -20.99
N SER A 332 -0.80 23.00 -21.11
CA SER A 332 0.08 21.80 -21.22
C SER A 332 1.02 21.83 -22.43
N ASP A 333 0.71 22.67 -23.43
CA ASP A 333 1.52 22.96 -24.60
C ASP A 333 2.70 23.89 -24.31
N VAL A 334 2.82 24.51 -23.13
CA VAL A 334 4.03 25.27 -22.74
C VAL A 334 4.57 24.83 -21.38
N VAL A 335 3.73 24.31 -20.49
CA VAL A 335 4.13 23.69 -19.22
C VAL A 335 4.56 22.24 -19.48
N ARG A 336 5.74 22.10 -20.10
CA ARG A 336 6.33 20.84 -20.53
C ARG A 336 7.47 20.39 -19.61
N VAL A 337 7.93 19.16 -19.78
CA VAL A 337 9.14 18.57 -19.14
C VAL A 337 10.03 17.97 -20.24
N PRO A 338 11.37 17.85 -20.05
CA PRO A 338 12.41 17.75 -21.10
C PRO A 338 12.17 16.68 -22.15
N ASN A 339 11.40 15.67 -21.76
CA ASN A 339 11.36 14.43 -22.47
C ASN A 339 10.04 14.21 -23.22
N GLY A 340 8.95 14.92 -22.91
CA GLY A 340 7.62 14.56 -23.47
C GLY A 340 7.32 13.06 -23.34
N GLN A 341 8.05 12.39 -22.43
CA GLN A 341 8.10 10.96 -22.38
C GLN A 341 6.95 10.58 -21.50
N VAL A 342 5.90 10.11 -22.15
CA VAL A 342 4.73 9.57 -21.48
C VAL A 342 5.14 8.17 -21.04
N ALA A 343 5.26 7.97 -19.72
CA ALA A 343 5.43 6.65 -19.15
C ALA A 343 4.34 5.73 -19.71
N PRO A 344 4.63 4.44 -19.96
CA PRO A 344 3.65 3.61 -20.63
C PRO A 344 2.38 3.53 -19.79
N ALA A 345 1.23 3.75 -20.43
CA ALA A 345 -0.09 3.67 -19.83
C ALA A 345 -0.91 2.61 -20.56
N ILE A 346 -1.48 1.66 -19.81
CA ILE A 346 -2.28 0.58 -20.37
C ILE A 346 -3.69 1.07 -20.58
N SER A 347 -4.16 1.08 -21.83
CA SER A 347 -5.54 1.38 -22.21
C SER A 347 -6.38 0.13 -22.39
N THR A 348 -5.77 -1.05 -22.50
CA THR A 348 -6.48 -2.34 -22.51
C THR A 348 -5.65 -3.39 -21.78
N GLN A 349 -6.22 -3.94 -20.72
CA GLN A 349 -5.63 -5.02 -19.92
C GLN A 349 -5.80 -6.38 -20.63
N PRO A 350 -4.91 -7.35 -20.39
CA PRO A 350 -5.11 -8.70 -20.91
C PRO A 350 -6.28 -9.35 -20.15
N GLY A 351 -7.13 -10.08 -20.88
CA GLY A 351 -8.27 -10.79 -20.31
C GLY A 351 -7.96 -12.26 -20.06
N ASP A 352 -8.63 -12.86 -19.07
CA ASP A 352 -8.57 -14.29 -18.78
C ASP A 352 -8.95 -15.12 -20.02
N GLN A 353 -8.28 -16.26 -20.19
CA GLN A 353 -8.48 -17.17 -21.31
C GLN A 353 -8.84 -18.57 -20.80
N ARG A 354 -9.83 -19.21 -21.43
CA ARG A 354 -10.22 -20.59 -21.13
C ARG A 354 -10.14 -21.43 -22.40
N ILE A 355 -9.30 -22.47 -22.39
CA ILE A 355 -9.05 -23.32 -23.56
C ILE A 355 -9.11 -24.81 -23.21
N ALA A 356 -9.44 -25.65 -24.19
CA ALA A 356 -9.32 -27.10 -24.06
C ALA A 356 -7.87 -27.56 -24.22
N VAL A 357 -7.53 -28.73 -23.66
CA VAL A 357 -6.23 -29.39 -23.92
C VAL A 357 -6.00 -29.52 -25.43
N GLY A 358 -4.78 -29.23 -25.90
CA GLY A 358 -4.43 -29.24 -27.32
C GLY A 358 -4.72 -27.95 -28.09
N GLN A 359 -5.16 -26.88 -27.42
CA GLN A 359 -5.32 -25.54 -28.01
C GLN A 359 -4.22 -24.57 -27.53
N THR A 360 -4.18 -23.37 -28.13
CA THR A 360 -3.35 -22.24 -27.67
C THR A 360 -4.25 -21.11 -27.16
N ALA A 361 -3.72 -20.26 -26.28
CA ALA A 361 -4.39 -19.03 -25.83
C ALA A 361 -3.57 -17.81 -26.24
N THR A 362 -4.25 -16.69 -26.51
CA THR A 362 -3.60 -15.41 -26.82
C THR A 362 -4.01 -14.34 -25.82
N PHE A 363 -3.02 -13.65 -25.25
CA PHE A 363 -3.19 -12.51 -24.36
C PHE A 363 -2.72 -11.25 -25.07
N THR A 364 -3.45 -10.15 -24.94
CA THR A 364 -3.15 -8.90 -25.63
C THR A 364 -3.24 -7.74 -24.66
N VAL A 365 -2.30 -6.80 -24.77
CA VAL A 365 -2.32 -5.51 -24.09
C VAL A 365 -2.32 -4.38 -25.11
N VAL A 366 -2.98 -3.27 -24.80
CA VAL A 366 -2.83 -2.02 -25.54
C VAL A 366 -2.23 -1.01 -24.58
N ALA A 367 -1.08 -0.46 -24.95
CA ALA A 367 -0.38 0.53 -24.16
C ALA A 367 0.11 1.68 -25.04
N THR A 368 0.00 2.89 -24.53
CA THR A 368 0.55 4.12 -25.14
C THR A 368 1.75 4.57 -24.35
N GLY A 369 2.72 5.21 -24.99
CA GLY A 369 3.85 5.83 -24.31
C GLY A 369 4.81 6.44 -25.32
N THR A 370 5.63 7.38 -24.86
CA THR A 370 6.67 8.01 -25.67
C THR A 370 7.98 7.95 -24.89
N PRO A 371 9.07 7.36 -25.39
CA PRO A 371 9.19 6.63 -26.66
C PRO A 371 8.27 5.39 -26.68
N ALA A 372 8.08 4.82 -27.87
CA ALA A 372 7.23 3.64 -28.06
C ALA A 372 7.58 2.55 -27.02
N PRO A 373 6.62 2.03 -26.25
CA PRO A 373 6.93 1.08 -25.19
C PRO A 373 7.44 -0.25 -25.72
N THR A 374 8.36 -0.87 -24.98
CA THR A 374 8.74 -2.26 -25.11
C THR A 374 7.87 -3.12 -24.20
N PHE A 375 7.66 -4.37 -24.61
CA PHE A 375 6.83 -5.33 -23.88
C PHE A 375 7.72 -6.47 -23.39
N ALA A 376 7.41 -7.02 -22.22
CA ALA A 376 8.04 -8.22 -21.70
C ALA A 376 7.00 -9.03 -20.94
N TRP A 377 6.54 -10.12 -21.56
CA TRP A 377 5.58 -11.02 -20.91
C TRP A 377 6.27 -11.87 -19.85
N GLN A 378 5.55 -12.06 -18.76
CA GLN A 378 5.94 -12.90 -17.64
C GLN A 378 4.83 -13.92 -17.41
N ARG A 379 5.21 -15.11 -16.97
CA ARG A 379 4.28 -16.13 -16.50
C ARG A 379 4.45 -16.36 -15.00
N SER A 380 3.35 -16.66 -14.34
CA SER A 380 3.32 -17.14 -12.97
C SER A 380 2.55 -18.46 -12.93
N THR A 381 3.09 -19.41 -12.17
CA THR A 381 2.48 -20.73 -11.93
C THR A 381 2.02 -20.90 -10.48
N ASP A 382 2.17 -19.86 -9.67
CA ASP A 382 1.91 -19.85 -8.22
C ASP A 382 0.89 -18.76 -7.84
N GLY A 383 -0.05 -18.45 -8.74
CA GLY A 383 -1.15 -17.52 -8.47
C GLY A 383 -0.74 -16.04 -8.47
N GLY A 384 0.35 -15.70 -9.17
CA GLY A 384 0.87 -14.33 -9.26
C GLY A 384 1.87 -13.94 -8.18
N VAL A 385 2.35 -14.90 -7.37
CA VAL A 385 3.34 -14.67 -6.30
C VAL A 385 4.73 -14.47 -6.89
N THR A 386 5.19 -15.36 -7.77
CA THR A 386 6.44 -15.21 -8.51
C THR A 386 6.20 -15.15 -10.02
N TRP A 387 6.97 -14.29 -10.68
CA TRP A 387 6.83 -14.02 -12.11
C TRP A 387 8.14 -14.28 -12.83
N THR A 388 8.12 -15.26 -13.73
CA THR A 388 9.28 -15.60 -14.56
C THR A 388 9.12 -14.96 -15.94
N PRO A 389 10.12 -14.19 -16.43
CA PRO A 389 10.11 -13.68 -17.80
C PRO A 389 9.96 -14.81 -18.83
N ILE A 390 9.18 -14.56 -19.87
CA ILE A 390 9.06 -15.44 -21.03
C ILE A 390 10.04 -14.92 -22.10
N PRO A 391 11.18 -15.61 -22.33
CA PRO A 391 12.19 -15.11 -23.27
C PRO A 391 11.61 -14.92 -24.67
N GLY A 392 11.87 -13.75 -25.28
CA GLY A 392 11.44 -13.43 -26.65
C GLY A 392 9.98 -12.95 -26.80
N ALA A 393 9.17 -12.97 -25.72
CA ALA A 393 7.80 -12.45 -25.76
C ALA A 393 7.79 -10.92 -25.60
N THR A 394 8.14 -10.19 -26.66
CA THR A 394 8.40 -8.74 -26.63
C THR A 394 7.39 -7.88 -27.41
N THR A 395 6.24 -8.44 -27.76
CA THR A 395 5.18 -7.72 -28.48
C THR A 395 3.95 -7.46 -27.59
N ALA A 396 3.05 -6.60 -28.04
CA ALA A 396 1.79 -6.29 -27.38
C ALA A 396 0.85 -7.51 -27.23
N SER A 397 1.16 -8.64 -27.87
CA SER A 397 0.44 -9.90 -27.74
C SER A 397 1.38 -11.06 -27.39
N HIS A 398 0.88 -12.03 -26.63
CA HIS A 398 1.57 -13.29 -26.35
C HIS A 398 0.63 -14.47 -26.57
N THR A 399 1.05 -15.40 -27.43
CA THR A 399 0.34 -16.67 -27.65
C THR A 399 1.11 -17.80 -26.97
N THR A 400 0.42 -18.61 -26.19
CA THR A 400 1.02 -19.75 -25.49
C THR A 400 1.40 -20.87 -26.48
N PRO A 401 2.37 -21.73 -26.15
CA PRO A 401 2.49 -23.03 -26.79
C PRO A 401 1.20 -23.84 -26.68
N VAL A 402 1.07 -24.91 -27.49
CA VAL A 402 -0.06 -25.84 -27.42
C VAL A 402 -0.09 -26.49 -26.04
N ALA A 403 -1.21 -26.35 -25.33
CA ALA A 403 -1.39 -26.91 -23.99
C ALA A 403 -1.30 -28.45 -24.04
N GLY A 404 -0.17 -29.00 -23.56
CA GLY A 404 0.10 -30.44 -23.59
C GLY A 404 -0.55 -31.21 -22.42
N PRO A 405 -0.80 -32.52 -22.55
CA PRO A 405 -1.29 -33.36 -21.44
C PRO A 405 -0.35 -33.37 -20.22
N GLY A 406 0.96 -33.12 -20.45
CA GLY A 406 2.03 -33.08 -19.45
C GLY A 406 2.39 -31.67 -18.95
N GLU A 407 1.84 -30.60 -19.52
CA GLU A 407 1.90 -29.26 -18.89
C GLU A 407 1.06 -29.21 -17.60
N VAL A 408 0.52 -30.35 -17.14
CA VAL A 408 -0.12 -30.62 -15.84
C VAL A 408 0.90 -31.13 -14.77
N THR A 409 2.21 -30.96 -15.03
CA THR A 409 3.40 -31.12 -14.13
C THR A 409 3.52 -30.33 -12.81
N SER A 410 2.89 -30.69 -11.69
CA SER A 410 2.86 -30.03 -10.35
C SER A 410 4.13 -29.30 -9.81
N THR A 411 3.94 -28.11 -9.22
CA THR A 411 4.79 -27.62 -8.08
C THR A 411 4.03 -26.92 -6.94
N SER A 412 2.75 -26.53 -7.10
CA SER A 412 1.93 -26.09 -5.96
C SER A 412 1.32 -27.29 -5.22
N PRO A 413 1.15 -27.20 -3.88
CA PRO A 413 0.46 -28.22 -3.11
C PRO A 413 -0.96 -28.46 -3.68
N PRO A 414 -1.48 -29.70 -3.64
CA PRO A 414 -2.88 -29.94 -4.01
C PRO A 414 -3.80 -29.07 -3.15
N ALA A 415 -4.96 -28.69 -3.69
CA ALA A 415 -6.02 -28.09 -2.89
C ALA A 415 -6.30 -28.97 -1.68
N ILE A 416 -6.60 -28.35 -0.55
CA ILE A 416 -6.94 -29.12 0.64
C ILE A 416 -8.14 -30.00 0.34
N ALA A 417 -8.16 -31.18 0.92
CA ALA A 417 -9.31 -32.06 0.79
C ALA A 417 -10.47 -31.55 1.65
N PRO A 418 -11.70 -31.52 1.11
CA PRO A 418 -12.87 -31.03 1.82
C PRO A 418 -13.20 -31.92 3.02
N ASN A 419 -13.76 -31.30 4.05
CA ASN A 419 -14.45 -31.96 5.15
C ASN A 419 -15.94 -31.62 5.05
N PRO A 420 -16.78 -32.36 4.30
CA PRO A 420 -18.19 -32.01 4.15
C PRO A 420 -18.93 -31.97 5.50
N LEU A 421 -19.70 -30.91 5.76
CA LEU A 421 -20.55 -30.81 6.94
C LEU A 421 -21.80 -31.68 6.77
N ILE A 422 -21.95 -32.71 7.60
CA ILE A 422 -22.97 -33.77 7.46
C ILE A 422 -24.03 -33.79 8.57
N SER A 423 -23.87 -32.96 9.60
CA SER A 423 -24.79 -32.88 10.74
C SER A 423 -26.08 -32.10 10.46
N ARG A 424 -26.08 -31.17 9.49
CA ARG A 424 -27.18 -30.21 9.30
C ARG A 424 -28.52 -30.88 9.04
N GLY A 425 -29.53 -30.49 9.81
CA GLY A 425 -30.91 -30.98 9.68
C GLY A 425 -31.09 -32.48 9.98
N LYS A 426 -30.08 -33.15 10.55
CA LYS A 426 -30.16 -34.57 10.91
C LYS A 426 -31.05 -34.78 12.14
N PRO A 427 -31.67 -35.97 12.30
CA PRO A 427 -32.38 -36.31 13.52
C PRO A 427 -31.48 -36.22 14.75
N VAL A 428 -31.98 -35.58 15.81
CA VAL A 428 -31.28 -35.44 17.09
C VAL A 428 -32.14 -36.01 18.21
N TYR A 429 -31.51 -36.79 19.07
CA TYR A 429 -32.04 -37.23 20.35
C TYR A 429 -31.27 -36.56 21.48
N ALA A 430 -31.96 -36.05 22.50
CA ALA A 430 -31.32 -35.59 23.72
C ALA A 430 -32.06 -36.09 24.96
N ASN A 431 -31.32 -36.32 26.04
CA ASN A 431 -31.90 -36.65 27.33
C ASN A 431 -31.06 -36.05 28.49
N PRO A 432 -31.66 -35.22 29.35
CA PRO A 432 -32.99 -34.63 29.16
C PRO A 432 -32.99 -33.63 28.00
N ASP A 433 -34.16 -33.40 27.40
CA ASP A 433 -34.42 -32.30 26.47
C ASP A 433 -35.47 -31.36 27.07
N PRO A 434 -35.10 -30.59 28.11
CA PRO A 434 -36.08 -29.85 28.91
C PRO A 434 -36.82 -28.76 28.13
N ASN A 435 -36.24 -28.29 27.02
CA ASN A 435 -36.85 -27.25 26.17
C ASN A 435 -37.47 -27.82 24.88
N ALA A 436 -37.45 -29.14 24.67
CA ALA A 436 -37.90 -29.80 23.43
C ALA A 436 -37.23 -29.22 22.16
N ARG A 437 -35.92 -28.98 22.23
CA ARG A 437 -35.16 -28.23 21.21
C ARG A 437 -33.89 -28.94 20.75
N ALA A 438 -33.73 -30.24 21.03
CA ALA A 438 -32.56 -31.01 20.62
C ALA A 438 -32.17 -30.82 19.15
N ALA A 439 -33.15 -30.73 18.22
CA ALA A 439 -32.89 -30.53 16.79
C ALA A 439 -32.22 -29.20 16.43
N GLN A 440 -32.21 -28.21 17.34
CA GLN A 440 -31.61 -26.90 17.10
C GLN A 440 -30.08 -26.94 17.17
N VAL A 441 -29.48 -27.97 17.77
CA VAL A 441 -28.01 -28.11 17.82
C VAL A 441 -27.37 -28.55 16.50
N VAL A 442 -28.17 -28.66 15.43
CA VAL A 442 -27.71 -28.99 14.07
C VAL A 442 -28.35 -28.08 13.00
N ASN A 443 -28.82 -26.89 13.36
CA ASN A 443 -29.67 -26.06 12.48
C ASN A 443 -28.94 -24.95 11.71
N GLY A 444 -27.74 -24.56 12.11
CA GLY A 444 -26.96 -23.51 11.46
C GLY A 444 -26.95 -22.18 12.21
N HIS A 445 -27.64 -22.11 13.34
CA HIS A 445 -27.90 -20.89 14.07
C HIS A 445 -27.16 -20.92 15.41
N TYR A 446 -26.28 -19.94 15.60
CA TYR A 446 -25.50 -19.77 16.82
C TYR A 446 -26.13 -18.62 17.64
N TYR A 447 -26.19 -18.80 18.96
CA TYR A 447 -26.85 -17.95 19.98
C TYR A 447 -27.11 -16.48 19.62
N ASP A 448 -28.33 -15.99 19.84
CA ASP A 448 -28.65 -14.55 19.91
C ASP A 448 -29.43 -14.22 21.20
N ALA A 449 -29.06 -13.12 21.87
CA ALA A 449 -29.76 -12.44 22.97
C ALA A 449 -30.59 -13.28 23.97
N GLY A 450 -29.94 -14.15 24.76
CA GLY A 450 -30.54 -14.80 25.96
C GLY A 450 -31.12 -16.18 25.73
N TRP A 451 -30.94 -16.76 24.54
CA TRP A 451 -31.62 -17.97 24.10
C TRP A 451 -30.63 -19.07 23.67
N PHE A 452 -30.61 -20.19 24.39
CA PHE A 452 -29.79 -21.35 24.05
C PHE A 452 -30.60 -22.40 23.28
N PRO A 453 -30.09 -22.88 22.12
CA PRO A 453 -30.67 -24.00 21.36
C PRO A 453 -30.91 -25.24 22.23
N TRP A 454 -29.97 -25.60 23.10
CA TRP A 454 -30.18 -26.62 24.12
C TRP A 454 -29.60 -26.21 25.47
N THR A 455 -30.45 -26.23 26.50
CA THR A 455 -30.05 -26.17 27.90
C THR A 455 -30.21 -27.57 28.48
N GLY A 456 -29.15 -28.15 29.03
CA GLY A 456 -29.20 -29.48 29.60
C GLY A 456 -29.88 -29.55 30.97
N ALA A 457 -29.85 -30.74 31.57
CA ALA A 457 -30.30 -30.96 32.94
C ALA A 457 -29.58 -30.01 33.92
N ALA A 458 -30.25 -29.66 35.03
CA ALA A 458 -29.57 -29.04 36.16
C ALA A 458 -28.38 -29.89 36.67
N GLU A 459 -28.44 -31.23 36.54
CA GLU A 459 -27.40 -32.16 37.00
C GLU A 459 -27.07 -33.25 35.95
N PRO A 460 -25.81 -33.41 35.52
CA PRO A 460 -25.34 -34.50 34.64
C PRO A 460 -25.65 -35.91 35.19
N PRO A 461 -25.73 -36.96 34.35
CA PRO A 461 -25.33 -36.96 32.95
C PRO A 461 -26.41 -36.43 32.01
N ALA A 462 -25.99 -35.78 30.93
CA ALA A 462 -26.85 -35.40 29.82
C ALA A 462 -26.28 -35.94 28.49
N VAL A 463 -27.15 -36.32 27.57
CA VAL A 463 -26.75 -36.87 26.26
C VAL A 463 -27.39 -36.11 25.12
N ILE A 464 -26.64 -35.93 24.04
CA ILE A 464 -27.11 -35.44 22.75
C ILE A 464 -26.54 -36.36 21.67
N ALA A 465 -27.40 -37.00 20.90
CA ALA A 465 -27.08 -37.98 19.87
C ALA A 465 -27.63 -37.54 18.51
N ILE A 466 -26.82 -37.67 17.46
CA ILE A 466 -27.14 -37.24 16.10
C ILE A 466 -27.08 -38.46 15.16
N ASP A 467 -28.13 -38.68 14.37
CA ASP A 467 -28.17 -39.71 13.33
C ASP A 467 -27.51 -39.18 12.05
N LEU A 468 -26.27 -39.59 11.79
CA LEU A 468 -25.56 -39.15 10.59
C LEU A 468 -25.96 -40.00 9.36
N GLY A 469 -26.58 -41.17 9.58
CA GLY A 469 -26.68 -42.23 8.60
C GLY A 469 -25.40 -43.07 8.51
N ARG A 470 -25.42 -44.10 7.66
CA ARG A 470 -24.23 -44.92 7.35
C ARG A 470 -23.44 -44.28 6.21
N GLY A 471 -22.12 -44.50 6.19
CA GLY A 471 -21.26 -44.09 5.08
C GLY A 471 -19.88 -43.62 5.55
N PRO A 472 -19.79 -42.60 6.41
CA PRO A 472 -18.51 -42.10 6.91
C PRO A 472 -17.73 -43.17 7.67
N THR A 473 -16.41 -43.24 7.45
CA THR A 473 -15.47 -44.08 8.19
C THR A 473 -14.67 -43.29 9.23
N SER A 474 -14.63 -41.97 9.10
CA SER A 474 -14.08 -41.04 10.09
C SER A 474 -14.90 -39.76 10.09
N ILE A 475 -15.13 -39.20 11.29
CA ILE A 475 -15.83 -37.93 11.46
C ILE A 475 -15.05 -37.01 12.39
N LEU A 476 -15.24 -35.70 12.23
CA LEU A 476 -14.81 -34.67 13.15
C LEU A 476 -16.03 -34.06 13.84
N VAL A 477 -16.11 -34.19 15.16
CA VAL A 477 -17.20 -33.64 15.98
C VAL A 477 -16.74 -32.35 16.61
N ASN A 478 -17.28 -31.20 16.17
CA ASN A 478 -17.02 -29.89 16.74
C ASN A 478 -18.27 -29.39 17.46
N TRP A 479 -18.19 -29.25 18.79
CA TRP A 479 -19.27 -28.68 19.58
C TRP A 479 -18.92 -27.27 20.03
N THR A 480 -19.93 -26.39 20.12
CA THR A 480 -19.76 -24.99 20.49
C THR A 480 -20.78 -24.57 21.55
N SER A 481 -20.29 -23.88 22.59
CA SER A 481 -21.05 -23.06 23.52
C SER A 481 -20.51 -21.63 23.44
N THR A 482 -21.31 -20.68 22.96
CA THR A 482 -20.90 -19.30 22.70
C THR A 482 -21.26 -18.34 23.83
N ALA A 483 -21.84 -18.85 24.92
CA ALA A 483 -22.31 -18.07 26.06
C ALA A 483 -21.20 -17.23 26.74
N SER A 484 -19.99 -17.79 26.82
CA SER A 484 -18.79 -17.07 27.28
C SER A 484 -18.04 -16.48 26.09
N THR A 485 -17.40 -15.32 26.29
CA THR A 485 -16.67 -14.64 25.21
C THR A 485 -15.32 -15.30 24.96
N ASN A 486 -14.56 -15.54 26.02
CA ASN A 486 -13.19 -16.07 25.93
C ASN A 486 -13.19 -17.56 25.64
N TYR A 487 -12.25 -18.00 24.80
CA TYR A 487 -12.11 -19.40 24.43
C TYR A 487 -11.89 -20.34 25.64
N ASN A 488 -11.11 -19.90 26.63
CA ASN A 488 -10.76 -20.63 27.86
C ASN A 488 -11.67 -20.31 29.06
N GLU A 489 -12.92 -19.93 28.78
CA GLU A 489 -13.90 -19.55 29.79
C GLU A 489 -15.21 -20.29 29.57
N THR A 490 -15.83 -20.73 30.66
CA THR A 490 -17.10 -21.48 30.67
C THR A 490 -18.09 -20.90 31.69
N THR A 491 -17.90 -19.65 32.13
CA THR A 491 -18.70 -19.01 33.17
C THR A 491 -20.20 -19.09 32.89
N TYR A 492 -20.60 -18.92 31.63
CA TYR A 492 -22.00 -19.00 31.20
C TYR A 492 -22.41 -20.39 30.65
N GLY A 493 -21.61 -21.42 30.96
CA GLY A 493 -21.95 -22.83 30.77
C GLY A 493 -21.19 -23.54 29.64
N GLY A 494 -21.39 -24.85 29.60
CA GLY A 494 -20.80 -25.76 28.61
C GLY A 494 -20.41 -27.11 29.22
N PRO A 495 -20.07 -28.12 28.40
CA PRO A 495 -19.56 -29.40 28.89
C PRO A 495 -18.27 -29.25 29.72
N GLY A 496 -18.24 -29.80 30.94
CA GLY A 496 -17.03 -29.87 31.79
C GLY A 496 -16.29 -31.19 31.62
N ASP A 497 -16.92 -32.29 32.03
CA ASP A 497 -16.44 -33.63 31.68
C ASP A 497 -17.42 -34.22 30.68
N TYR A 498 -16.91 -34.89 29.66
CA TYR A 498 -17.76 -35.55 28.68
C TYR A 498 -17.04 -36.67 27.94
N THR A 499 -17.83 -37.56 27.36
CA THR A 499 -17.36 -38.54 26.40
C THR A 499 -18.02 -38.35 25.05
N VAL A 500 -17.27 -38.63 23.98
CA VAL A 500 -17.84 -38.81 22.63
C VAL A 500 -18.01 -40.31 22.43
N GLN A 501 -19.20 -40.72 22.00
CA GLN A 501 -19.56 -42.12 21.84
C GLN A 501 -20.22 -42.35 20.48
N VAL A 502 -20.11 -43.57 19.95
CA VAL A 502 -20.67 -43.96 18.66
C VAL A 502 -21.49 -45.25 18.77
N SER A 503 -22.46 -45.42 17.89
CA SER A 503 -23.28 -46.63 17.80
C SER A 503 -23.62 -46.96 16.34
N GLY A 504 -23.55 -48.25 16.00
CA GLY A 504 -23.95 -48.77 14.70
C GLY A 504 -25.33 -49.43 14.67
N ASP A 505 -25.91 -49.71 15.83
CA ASP A 505 -27.16 -50.46 16.04
C ASP A 505 -28.27 -49.62 16.72
N SER A 506 -27.98 -48.41 17.21
CA SER A 506 -29.02 -47.51 17.70
C SER A 506 -30.01 -47.13 16.59
N THR A 507 -31.30 -47.13 16.94
CA THR A 507 -32.40 -46.80 16.04
C THR A 507 -32.94 -45.39 16.26
N ASN A 508 -32.76 -44.84 17.47
CA ASN A 508 -33.37 -43.55 17.86
C ASN A 508 -32.47 -42.67 18.74
N GLY A 509 -31.20 -43.03 18.94
CA GLY A 509 -30.25 -42.29 19.77
C GLY A 509 -30.34 -42.57 21.28
N ALA A 510 -31.44 -43.20 21.75
CA ALA A 510 -31.63 -43.61 23.15
C ALA A 510 -31.16 -45.05 23.42
N ASP A 511 -31.34 -45.92 22.42
CA ASP A 511 -31.12 -47.36 22.47
C ASP A 511 -29.76 -47.78 21.86
N GLY A 512 -29.56 -49.09 21.70
CA GLY A 512 -28.37 -49.65 21.04
C GLY A 512 -27.13 -49.74 21.92
N THR A 513 -26.05 -50.24 21.32
CA THR A 513 -24.75 -50.42 21.94
C THR A 513 -23.89 -49.19 21.66
N TRP A 514 -23.36 -48.58 22.72
CA TRP A 514 -22.57 -47.34 22.63
C TRP A 514 -21.13 -47.56 23.05
N THR A 515 -20.20 -47.19 22.17
CA THR A 515 -18.76 -47.27 22.43
C THR A 515 -18.19 -45.88 22.65
N THR A 516 -17.50 -45.65 23.77
CA THR A 516 -16.74 -44.43 24.01
C THR A 516 -15.50 -44.40 23.11
N VAL A 517 -15.35 -43.32 22.36
CA VAL A 517 -14.22 -43.09 21.42
C VAL A 517 -13.37 -41.88 21.80
N ALA A 518 -13.87 -40.99 22.66
CA ALA A 518 -13.08 -39.94 23.28
C ALA A 518 -13.59 -39.64 24.69
N THR A 519 -12.68 -39.23 25.58
CA THR A 519 -12.98 -38.82 26.96
C THR A 519 -12.26 -37.52 27.26
N VAL A 520 -12.99 -36.55 27.82
CA VAL A 520 -12.48 -35.26 28.27
C VAL A 520 -12.83 -35.08 29.73
N VAL A 521 -11.84 -34.68 30.52
CA VAL A 521 -11.96 -34.38 31.96
C VAL A 521 -11.40 -32.98 32.21
N GLY A 522 -12.06 -32.19 33.03
CA GLY A 522 -11.65 -30.87 33.45
C GLY A 522 -11.71 -29.82 32.33
N ASN A 523 -12.69 -29.90 31.43
CA ASN A 523 -12.80 -28.94 30.33
C ASN A 523 -13.13 -27.52 30.83
N THR A 524 -12.30 -26.59 30.40
CA THR A 524 -12.48 -25.14 30.61
C THR A 524 -12.62 -24.38 29.30
N TYR A 525 -12.74 -25.08 28.17
CA TYR A 525 -12.89 -24.46 26.85
C TYR A 525 -14.34 -24.44 26.42
N ARG A 526 -14.79 -23.35 25.81
CA ARG A 526 -16.19 -23.19 25.38
C ARG A 526 -16.54 -23.92 24.08
N THR A 527 -15.54 -24.42 23.36
CA THR A 527 -15.70 -25.19 22.13
C THR A 527 -14.51 -26.11 21.96
N ARG A 528 -14.73 -27.31 21.41
CA ARG A 528 -13.68 -28.30 21.12
C ARG A 528 -14.08 -29.17 19.94
N GLU A 529 -13.07 -29.72 19.27
CA GLU A 529 -13.25 -30.72 18.23
C GLU A 529 -12.57 -32.06 18.55
N HIS A 530 -13.14 -33.15 18.02
CA HIS A 530 -12.67 -34.52 18.19
C HIS A 530 -12.78 -35.29 16.88
N ARG A 531 -11.65 -35.64 16.27
CA ARG A 531 -11.65 -36.58 15.15
C ARG A 531 -11.68 -38.01 15.66
N ILE A 532 -12.66 -38.78 15.20
CA ILE A 532 -12.91 -40.15 15.67
C ILE A 532 -13.18 -41.10 14.51
N THR A 533 -12.87 -42.38 14.73
CA THR A 533 -13.23 -43.47 13.83
C THR A 533 -14.74 -43.72 13.88
N PHE A 534 -15.36 -43.86 12.70
CA PHE A 534 -16.81 -44.03 12.54
C PHE A 534 -17.19 -45.21 11.64
N THR A 535 -16.22 -46.06 11.26
CA THR A 535 -16.46 -47.23 10.41
C THR A 535 -17.56 -48.14 10.96
N GLY A 536 -18.59 -48.37 10.15
CA GLY A 536 -19.73 -49.22 10.50
C GLY A 536 -20.75 -48.58 11.45
N MET A 537 -20.50 -47.34 11.90
CA MET A 537 -21.37 -46.60 12.80
C MET A 537 -22.46 -45.83 12.02
N ARG A 538 -23.44 -45.33 12.77
CA ARG A 538 -24.55 -44.51 12.26
C ARG A 538 -24.82 -43.29 13.14
N TRP A 539 -24.76 -43.50 14.45
CA TRP A 539 -25.00 -42.45 15.44
C TRP A 539 -23.71 -42.03 16.13
N VAL A 540 -23.59 -40.73 16.39
CA VAL A 540 -22.61 -40.16 17.31
C VAL A 540 -23.35 -39.48 18.46
N ARG A 541 -22.84 -39.55 19.68
CA ARG A 541 -23.38 -38.79 20.82
C ARG A 541 -22.31 -38.17 21.70
N LEU A 542 -22.61 -36.99 22.19
CA LEU A 542 -21.90 -36.33 23.28
C LEU A 542 -22.60 -36.70 24.59
N ARG A 543 -21.89 -37.36 25.52
CA ARG A 543 -22.38 -37.67 26.87
C ARG A 543 -21.63 -36.80 27.88
N ILE A 544 -22.29 -35.76 28.36
CA ILE A 544 -21.76 -34.83 29.36
C ILE A 544 -21.92 -35.49 30.72
N THR A 545 -20.82 -35.62 31.46
CA THR A 545 -20.75 -36.30 32.76
C THR A 545 -20.49 -35.36 33.92
N ALA A 546 -19.97 -34.15 33.66
CA ALA A 546 -19.84 -33.10 34.66
C ALA A 546 -20.04 -31.72 34.02
N ARG A 547 -20.53 -30.76 34.82
CA ARG A 547 -20.51 -29.34 34.46
C ARG A 547 -19.08 -28.81 34.57
N SER A 548 -18.79 -27.71 33.87
CA SER A 548 -17.50 -27.05 34.04
C SER A 548 -17.38 -26.51 35.47
N ALA A 549 -16.21 -26.64 36.08
CA ALA A 549 -15.98 -26.22 37.47
C ALA A 549 -16.15 -24.70 37.69
N THR A 550 -16.08 -23.92 36.62
CA THR A 550 -16.13 -22.46 36.62
C THR A 550 -17.47 -21.88 36.14
N CYS A 551 -18.46 -22.72 35.82
CA CYS A 551 -19.75 -22.24 35.35
C CYS A 551 -20.69 -21.82 36.50
N LEU A 552 -21.61 -20.89 36.22
CA LEU A 552 -22.71 -20.58 37.13
C LEU A 552 -23.58 -21.82 37.40
N ALA A 553 -24.20 -21.89 38.57
CA ALA A 553 -25.06 -23.01 38.94
C ALA A 553 -26.19 -23.19 37.91
N GLY A 554 -26.34 -24.40 37.38
CA GLY A 554 -27.33 -24.73 36.35
C GLY A 554 -26.97 -24.34 34.91
N ALA A 555 -25.81 -23.71 34.66
CA ALA A 555 -25.40 -23.32 33.32
C ALA A 555 -24.76 -24.50 32.55
N MET A 556 -25.55 -25.19 31.72
CA MET A 556 -25.08 -26.20 30.77
C MET A 556 -25.73 -25.97 29.41
N ASN A 557 -25.04 -25.22 28.55
CA ASN A 557 -25.56 -24.72 27.28
C ASN A 557 -24.73 -25.25 26.11
N LEU A 558 -25.41 -25.62 25.03
CA LEU A 558 -24.81 -25.94 23.75
C LEU A 558 -25.60 -25.26 22.65
N ASP A 559 -24.88 -24.61 21.74
CA ASP A 559 -25.48 -23.94 20.60
C ASP A 559 -25.53 -24.86 19.40
N GLU A 560 -24.39 -25.48 19.08
CA GLU A 560 -24.23 -26.21 17.83
C GLU A 560 -23.26 -27.38 17.98
N ILE A 561 -23.55 -28.49 17.30
CA ILE A 561 -22.67 -29.63 17.11
C ILE A 561 -22.51 -29.85 15.60
N ASP A 562 -21.45 -29.26 15.06
CA ASP A 562 -21.03 -29.45 13.67
C ASP A 562 -20.26 -30.76 13.54
N VAL A 563 -20.83 -31.73 12.81
CA VAL A 563 -20.14 -32.97 12.44
C VAL A 563 -19.73 -32.95 10.98
N TYR A 564 -18.44 -33.15 10.71
CA TYR A 564 -17.85 -33.19 9.38
C TYR A 564 -17.43 -34.61 9.00
N ASP A 565 -17.61 -34.99 7.74
CA ASP A 565 -17.08 -36.24 7.19
C ASP A 565 -15.58 -36.07 6.91
N THR A 566 -14.74 -36.76 7.68
CA THR A 566 -13.28 -36.76 7.53
C THR A 566 -12.73 -38.10 7.06
N SER A 567 -13.57 -38.87 6.36
CA SER A 567 -13.22 -40.21 5.84
C SER A 567 -12.12 -40.16 4.79
N ALA A 568 -12.09 -39.09 3.99
CA ALA A 568 -11.02 -38.86 3.03
C ALA A 568 -9.77 -38.30 3.73
N THR A 569 -9.91 -37.14 4.39
CA THR A 569 -8.85 -36.45 5.14
C THR A 569 -9.47 -35.62 6.27
N ALA A 570 -8.67 -34.88 7.05
CA ALA A 570 -9.16 -33.84 7.97
C ALA A 570 -8.40 -32.53 7.77
N GLU A 571 -8.24 -32.11 6.52
CA GLU A 571 -7.36 -31.00 6.17
C GLU A 571 -8.01 -29.63 6.36
N ASP A 572 -9.32 -29.54 6.20
CA ASP A 572 -10.09 -28.29 6.21
C ASP A 572 -10.59 -27.94 7.62
N THR A 573 -9.67 -27.63 8.53
CA THR A 573 -9.92 -27.31 9.95
C THR A 573 -9.16 -26.07 10.40
N TRP A 574 -9.85 -25.12 11.05
CA TRP A 574 -9.34 -23.81 11.40
C TRP A 574 -9.55 -23.46 12.88
N PHE A 575 -8.46 -23.02 13.52
CA PHE A 575 -8.48 -22.35 14.80
C PHE A 575 -8.21 -20.85 14.62
N PHE A 576 -9.16 -20.00 15.01
CA PHE A 576 -9.01 -18.54 14.97
C PHE A 576 -8.49 -18.05 16.32
N LEU A 577 -7.17 -17.97 16.46
CA LEU A 577 -6.47 -17.49 17.64
C LEU A 577 -6.37 -15.96 17.62
N GLY A 578 -6.86 -15.29 18.66
CA GLY A 578 -6.75 -13.84 18.70
C GLY A 578 -7.23 -13.20 19.98
N ASP A 579 -7.34 -11.88 19.95
CA ASP A 579 -7.84 -11.07 21.06
C ASP A 579 -9.38 -10.85 21.00
N SER A 580 -9.91 -9.80 21.62
CA SER A 580 -11.34 -9.46 21.61
C SER A 580 -11.89 -9.23 20.21
N ILE A 581 -11.07 -8.77 19.26
CA ILE A 581 -11.47 -8.56 17.86
C ILE A 581 -11.82 -9.90 17.23
N THR A 582 -10.98 -10.92 17.45
CA THR A 582 -11.22 -12.29 16.97
C THR A 582 -12.41 -12.91 17.66
N ALA A 583 -12.56 -12.71 18.97
CA ALA A 583 -13.70 -13.21 19.74
C ALA A 583 -15.03 -12.69 19.17
N ALA A 584 -15.09 -11.38 18.86
CA ALA A 584 -16.24 -10.73 18.26
C ALA A 584 -16.50 -11.19 16.82
N ALA A 585 -15.47 -11.23 15.97
CA ALA A 585 -15.62 -11.51 14.55
C ALA A 585 -16.16 -12.93 14.25
N PHE A 586 -15.74 -13.93 15.03
CA PHE A 586 -16.03 -15.34 14.74
C PHE A 586 -17.11 -15.95 15.65
N ARG A 587 -18.00 -15.15 16.23
CA ARG A 587 -19.11 -15.65 17.08
C ARG A 587 -20.22 -16.38 16.29
N ARG A 588 -20.25 -16.26 14.95
CA ARG A 588 -21.17 -16.96 14.02
C ARG A 588 -22.67 -16.73 14.26
N GLN A 589 -23.04 -15.74 15.07
CA GLN A 589 -24.43 -15.35 15.27
C GLN A 589 -25.10 -14.97 13.94
N ASP A 590 -26.42 -15.08 13.87
CA ASP A 590 -27.18 -14.79 12.64
C ASP A 590 -26.92 -13.39 12.08
N VAL A 591 -26.73 -12.40 12.95
CA VAL A 591 -26.38 -11.02 12.58
C VAL A 591 -24.98 -10.87 11.95
N ILE A 592 -24.11 -11.88 12.11
CA ILE A 592 -22.77 -11.96 11.51
C ILE A 592 -22.72 -13.18 10.58
N GLN A 593 -23.73 -13.33 9.73
CA GLN A 593 -23.71 -14.22 8.58
C GLN A 593 -23.64 -13.42 7.26
N PRO A 594 -22.90 -13.90 6.25
CA PRO A 594 -22.23 -15.20 6.19
C PRO A 594 -20.90 -15.24 6.96
N SER A 595 -20.70 -16.32 7.72
CA SER A 595 -19.43 -16.64 8.39
C SER A 595 -18.32 -17.01 7.38
N PHE A 596 -17.06 -17.08 7.84
CA PHE A 596 -15.93 -17.60 7.05
C PHE A 596 -16.26 -18.94 6.38
N ALA A 597 -16.79 -19.91 7.13
CA ALA A 597 -17.15 -21.21 6.57
C ALA A 597 -18.26 -21.11 5.52
N SER A 598 -19.30 -20.33 5.80
CA SER A 598 -20.39 -20.10 4.85
C SER A 598 -19.91 -19.44 3.56
N LEU A 599 -18.97 -18.50 3.66
CA LEU A 599 -18.34 -17.84 2.51
C LEU A 599 -17.49 -18.80 1.67
N ILE A 600 -16.70 -19.66 2.31
CA ILE A 600 -15.93 -20.70 1.63
C ILE A 600 -16.88 -21.70 0.95
N SER A 601 -17.90 -22.20 1.65
CA SER A 601 -18.88 -23.13 1.07
C SER A 601 -19.63 -22.53 -0.12
N ALA A 602 -19.99 -21.24 -0.03
CA ALA A 602 -20.69 -20.54 -1.12
C ALA A 602 -19.80 -20.35 -2.36
N SER A 603 -18.51 -20.09 -2.17
CA SER A 603 -17.56 -19.89 -3.27
C SER A 603 -16.94 -21.19 -3.80
N HIS A 604 -16.91 -22.24 -2.98
CA HIS A 604 -16.30 -23.53 -3.28
C HIS A 604 -17.25 -24.66 -2.87
N PRO A 605 -18.22 -25.02 -3.74
CA PRO A 605 -19.19 -26.07 -3.44
C PRO A 605 -18.51 -27.40 -3.04
N GLY A 606 -18.96 -27.97 -1.93
CA GLY A 606 -18.39 -29.19 -1.36
C GLY A 606 -17.34 -28.97 -0.26
N TYR A 607 -16.91 -27.72 -0.05
CA TYR A 607 -16.08 -27.33 1.09
C TYR A 607 -16.92 -26.75 2.23
N GLY A 608 -16.45 -26.91 3.46
CA GLY A 608 -17.14 -26.50 4.67
C GLY A 608 -16.17 -26.58 5.84
N PRO A 609 -15.29 -25.58 6.01
CA PRO A 609 -14.24 -25.64 7.03
C PRO A 609 -14.81 -25.76 8.44
N SER A 610 -14.22 -26.63 9.26
CA SER A 610 -14.42 -26.58 10.71
C SER A 610 -13.81 -25.29 11.25
N MET A 611 -14.54 -24.60 12.13
CA MET A 611 -14.10 -23.37 12.78
C MET A 611 -14.14 -23.50 14.30
N ILE A 612 -13.04 -23.12 14.95
CA ILE A 612 -12.96 -22.85 16.38
C ILE A 612 -12.68 -21.36 16.58
N ASN A 613 -13.56 -20.67 17.32
CA ASN A 613 -13.33 -19.29 17.74
C ASN A 613 -12.49 -19.28 19.04
N GLY A 614 -11.19 -19.05 18.86
CA GLY A 614 -10.16 -19.02 19.89
C GLY A 614 -9.86 -17.64 20.47
N GLY A 615 -10.78 -16.67 20.32
CA GLY A 615 -10.58 -15.29 20.80
C GLY A 615 -10.50 -15.16 22.32
N LEU A 616 -9.67 -14.23 22.79
CA LEU A 616 -9.41 -13.94 24.20
C LEU A 616 -9.45 -12.42 24.44
N GLY A 617 -10.58 -11.93 24.96
CA GLY A 617 -10.81 -10.52 25.23
C GLY A 617 -9.86 -9.94 26.29
N GLY A 618 -9.25 -8.80 25.95
CA GLY A 618 -8.28 -8.09 26.81
C GLY A 618 -6.88 -8.70 26.86
N TYR A 619 -6.62 -9.80 26.16
CA TYR A 619 -5.29 -10.43 26.15
C TYR A 619 -4.37 -9.77 25.12
N ALA A 620 -3.17 -9.40 25.56
CA ALA A 620 -2.03 -9.11 24.71
C ALA A 620 -1.26 -10.39 24.36
N SER A 621 -0.36 -10.33 23.38
CA SER A 621 0.46 -11.47 22.92
C SER A 621 1.22 -12.17 24.05
N GLY A 622 1.70 -11.42 25.05
CA GLY A 622 2.41 -11.96 26.21
C GLY A 622 1.53 -12.81 27.15
N GLY A 623 0.21 -12.58 27.15
CA GLY A 623 -0.75 -13.42 27.88
C GLY A 623 -1.16 -14.67 27.10
N ILE A 624 -1.11 -14.62 25.77
CA ILE A 624 -1.49 -15.74 24.89
C ILE A 624 -0.32 -16.72 24.69
N ALA A 625 0.91 -16.23 24.55
CA ALA A 625 2.07 -17.07 24.28
C ALA A 625 2.28 -18.21 25.29
N PRO A 626 2.08 -18.04 26.61
CA PRO A 626 2.16 -19.14 27.58
C PRO A 626 1.06 -20.20 27.44
N LEU A 627 -0.08 -19.84 26.82
CA LEU A 627 -1.26 -20.71 26.69
C LEU A 627 -1.27 -21.53 25.39
N ILE A 628 -0.43 -21.18 24.40
CA ILE A 628 -0.50 -21.81 23.07
C ILE A 628 -0.35 -23.34 23.12
N GLY A 629 0.48 -23.87 24.02
CA GLY A 629 0.68 -25.31 24.18
C GLY A 629 -0.58 -26.05 24.66
N SER A 630 -1.34 -25.45 25.60
CA SER A 630 -2.59 -26.05 26.05
C SER A 630 -3.69 -25.96 24.99
N PHE A 631 -3.71 -24.89 24.18
CA PHE A 631 -4.65 -24.74 23.08
C PHE A 631 -4.39 -25.75 21.95
N LEU A 632 -3.12 -25.98 21.59
CA LEU A 632 -2.73 -27.02 20.63
C LEU A 632 -3.09 -28.42 21.12
N THR A 633 -2.89 -28.68 22.41
CA THR A 633 -3.27 -29.96 23.03
C THR A 633 -4.79 -30.15 23.05
N ALA A 634 -5.55 -29.08 23.25
CA ALA A 634 -7.01 -29.13 23.28
C ALA A 634 -7.64 -29.31 21.89
N ASN A 635 -6.96 -28.87 20.82
CA ASN A 635 -7.43 -28.90 19.42
C ASN A 635 -6.40 -29.56 18.49
N PRO A 636 -6.14 -30.86 18.69
CA PRO A 636 -5.13 -31.58 17.93
C PRO A 636 -5.54 -31.84 16.47
N ASP A 637 -6.77 -31.51 16.06
CA ASP A 637 -7.24 -31.73 14.68
C ASP A 637 -7.22 -30.45 13.84
N CYS A 638 -7.04 -29.27 14.45
CA CYS A 638 -6.96 -27.99 13.77
C CYS A 638 -5.65 -27.90 12.97
N ARG A 639 -5.74 -27.80 11.65
CA ARG A 639 -4.60 -27.72 10.75
C ARG A 639 -4.10 -26.29 10.60
N TYR A 640 -5.02 -25.36 10.35
CA TYR A 640 -4.72 -23.94 10.14
C TYR A 640 -4.99 -23.14 11.41
N TRP A 641 -4.03 -22.28 11.75
CA TRP A 641 -4.10 -21.41 12.92
C TRP A 641 -4.06 -19.96 12.43
N ALA A 642 -5.25 -19.36 12.30
CA ALA A 642 -5.44 -17.96 11.94
C ALA A 642 -5.14 -17.08 13.16
N ILE A 643 -4.11 -16.25 13.08
CA ILE A 643 -3.60 -15.44 14.18
C ILE A 643 -4.00 -13.98 13.94
N GLY A 644 -4.91 -13.47 14.79
CA GLY A 644 -5.34 -12.08 14.85
C GLY A 644 -5.11 -11.50 16.25
N ILE A 645 -3.84 -11.28 16.60
CA ILE A 645 -3.40 -10.77 17.91
C ILE A 645 -2.65 -9.46 17.70
N GLY A 646 -2.84 -8.51 18.61
CA GLY A 646 -1.95 -7.35 18.76
C GLY A 646 -2.67 -6.05 19.06
N THR A 647 -4.00 -6.05 19.03
CA THR A 647 -4.81 -4.86 19.35
C THR A 647 -4.50 -4.38 20.77
N ASN A 648 -4.47 -5.30 21.74
CA ASN A 648 -4.14 -4.97 23.13
C ASN A 648 -2.65 -4.65 23.35
N ASP A 649 -1.75 -5.21 22.52
CA ASP A 649 -0.31 -4.91 22.58
C ASP A 649 0.01 -3.49 22.12
N ALA A 650 -0.74 -2.99 21.15
CA ALA A 650 -0.59 -1.64 20.61
C ALA A 650 -1.29 -0.56 21.47
N TRP A 651 -2.06 -0.94 22.50
CA TRP A 651 -2.90 -0.04 23.26
C TRP A 651 -2.10 0.89 24.20
N ASN A 652 -2.34 2.20 24.11
CA ASN A 652 -1.68 3.27 24.87
C ASN A 652 -0.14 3.23 24.79
N VAL A 653 0.42 2.71 23.70
CA VAL A 653 1.86 2.72 23.46
C VAL A 653 2.28 4.09 22.95
N THR A 654 3.19 4.76 23.67
CA THR A 654 3.75 6.03 23.22
C THR A 654 4.78 5.81 22.12
N ALA A 655 5.04 6.81 21.28
CA ALA A 655 6.08 6.72 20.23
C ALA A 655 7.46 6.33 20.79
N ALA A 656 7.82 6.83 21.99
CA ALA A 656 9.06 6.46 22.66
C ALA A 656 9.06 5.02 23.22
N GLY A 657 7.89 4.50 23.62
CA GLY A 657 7.73 3.13 24.11
C GLY A 657 7.56 2.08 23.01
N ALA A 658 7.23 2.51 21.79
CA ALA A 658 6.95 1.62 20.65
C ALA A 658 8.09 0.64 20.34
N PRO A 659 9.39 1.03 20.30
CA PRO A 659 10.46 0.08 20.02
C PRO A 659 10.50 -1.11 20.99
N THR A 660 10.33 -0.86 22.30
CA THR A 660 10.34 -1.91 23.33
C THR A 660 9.09 -2.78 23.26
N ALA A 661 7.92 -2.17 23.08
CA ALA A 661 6.65 -2.89 22.99
C ALA A 661 6.59 -3.79 21.74
N VAL A 662 7.02 -3.27 20.59
CA VAL A 662 7.11 -4.02 19.33
C VAL A 662 8.10 -5.19 19.43
N ALA A 663 9.24 -4.99 20.10
CA ALA A 663 10.21 -6.07 20.32
C ALA A 663 9.63 -7.21 21.17
N ALA A 664 8.91 -6.87 22.26
CA ALA A 664 8.24 -7.86 23.10
C ALA A 664 7.12 -8.61 22.34
N PHE A 665 6.29 -7.87 21.62
CA PHE A 665 5.23 -8.42 20.77
C PHE A 665 5.78 -9.41 19.73
N LYS A 666 6.85 -9.02 19.03
CA LYS A 666 7.50 -9.85 18.02
C LYS A 666 8.05 -11.15 18.62
N ALA A 667 8.66 -11.10 19.80
CA ALA A 667 9.16 -12.28 20.51
C ALA A 667 8.02 -13.23 20.96
N ASN A 668 6.90 -12.68 21.43
CA ASN A 668 5.73 -13.45 21.81
C ASN A 668 5.09 -14.14 20.60
N LEU A 669 4.90 -13.42 19.49
CA LEU A 669 4.40 -14.02 18.26
C LEU A 669 5.34 -15.10 17.71
N GLN A 670 6.66 -14.89 17.75
CA GLN A 670 7.62 -15.92 17.35
C GLN A 670 7.49 -17.18 18.22
N THR A 671 7.21 -17.04 19.53
CA THR A 671 6.94 -18.17 20.43
C THR A 671 5.70 -18.94 19.98
N ILE A 672 4.62 -18.23 19.67
CA ILE A 672 3.36 -18.81 19.18
C ILE A 672 3.57 -19.53 17.83
N ILE A 673 4.23 -18.88 16.87
CA ILE A 673 4.56 -19.44 15.55
C ILE A 673 5.38 -20.72 15.70
N THR A 674 6.42 -20.68 16.51
CA THR A 674 7.31 -21.84 16.75
C THR A 674 6.52 -23.01 17.34
N ALA A 675 5.64 -22.77 18.31
CA ALA A 675 4.81 -23.82 18.90
C ALA A 675 3.84 -24.44 17.88
N ILE A 676 3.17 -23.62 17.07
CA ILE A 676 2.23 -24.08 16.03
C ILE A 676 2.96 -24.90 14.97
N LYS A 677 4.08 -24.41 14.43
CA LYS A 677 4.90 -25.16 13.45
C LYS A 677 5.47 -26.44 14.05
N GLY A 678 5.92 -26.39 15.31
CA GLY A 678 6.43 -27.55 16.05
C GLY A 678 5.38 -28.65 16.24
N ALA A 679 4.10 -28.29 16.34
CA ALA A 679 2.97 -29.22 16.36
C ALA A 679 2.53 -29.70 14.96
N GLY A 680 3.28 -29.37 13.91
CA GLY A 680 2.99 -29.72 12.52
C GLY A 680 1.83 -28.93 11.90
N ARG A 681 1.52 -27.75 12.44
CA ARG A 681 0.38 -26.91 12.04
C ARG A 681 0.82 -25.68 11.27
N ILE A 682 -0.13 -25.03 10.61
CA ILE A 682 0.12 -23.93 9.68
C ILE A 682 -0.35 -22.61 10.31
N PRO A 683 0.56 -21.74 10.78
CA PRO A 683 0.20 -20.40 11.23
C PRO A 683 -0.05 -19.47 10.04
N VAL A 684 -1.06 -18.60 10.17
CA VAL A 684 -1.42 -17.57 9.19
C VAL A 684 -1.65 -16.26 9.95
N LEU A 685 -0.85 -15.22 9.72
CA LEU A 685 -0.90 -13.98 10.52
C LEU A 685 -1.64 -12.86 9.79
N ALA A 686 -2.71 -12.34 10.39
CA ALA A 686 -3.34 -11.10 9.96
C ALA A 686 -2.66 -9.88 10.57
N LYS A 687 -2.77 -8.74 9.89
CA LYS A 687 -2.43 -7.44 10.47
C LYS A 687 -3.46 -7.01 11.50
N ILE A 688 -3.01 -6.28 12.51
CA ILE A 688 -3.85 -5.66 13.55
C ILE A 688 -4.76 -4.62 12.88
N PRO A 689 -6.08 -4.63 13.14
CA PRO A 689 -7.02 -3.68 12.55
C PRO A 689 -6.71 -2.23 12.94
N TYR A 690 -7.14 -1.28 12.11
CA TYR A 690 -7.10 0.13 12.44
C TYR A 690 -8.12 0.46 13.54
N ALA A 691 -7.78 1.43 14.38
CA ALA A 691 -8.64 1.99 15.41
C ALA A 691 -8.58 3.53 15.37
N THR A 692 -9.70 4.20 15.65
CA THR A 692 -9.85 5.65 15.46
C THR A 692 -9.26 6.51 16.58
N GLY A 693 -8.84 5.89 17.70
CA GLY A 693 -8.32 6.59 18.88
C GLY A 693 -6.80 6.62 18.98
N ALA A 694 -6.25 7.69 19.56
CA ALA A 694 -4.81 7.89 19.74
C ALA A 694 -4.10 6.79 20.55
N ALA A 695 -4.87 6.01 21.33
CA ALA A 695 -4.37 4.83 22.03
C ALA A 695 -3.73 3.79 21.08
N HIS A 696 -4.00 3.85 19.78
CA HIS A 696 -3.50 2.89 18.78
C HIS A 696 -2.64 3.54 17.68
N ASP A 697 -2.14 4.76 17.89
CA ASP A 697 -1.32 5.47 16.90
C ASP A 697 -0.07 4.69 16.47
N GLN A 698 0.40 3.78 17.32
CA GLN A 698 1.59 2.98 17.06
C GLN A 698 1.31 1.64 16.36
N THR A 699 0.04 1.29 16.08
CA THR A 699 -0.33 0.04 15.38
C THR A 699 0.45 -0.20 14.07
N PRO A 700 0.77 0.80 13.22
CA PRO A 700 1.64 0.60 12.04
C PRO A 700 2.99 -0.05 12.37
N ALA A 701 3.61 0.29 13.50
CA ALA A 701 4.90 -0.29 13.90
C ALA A 701 4.78 -1.79 14.25
N PHE A 702 3.66 -2.19 14.88
CA PHE A 702 3.37 -3.60 15.15
C PHE A 702 3.05 -4.38 13.87
N ASN A 703 2.35 -3.76 12.92
CA ASN A 703 2.05 -4.37 11.62
C ASN A 703 3.31 -4.58 10.77
N THR A 704 4.30 -3.67 10.84
CA THR A 704 5.62 -3.89 10.26
C THR A 704 6.33 -5.11 10.88
N ALA A 705 6.17 -5.34 12.19
CA ALA A 705 6.74 -6.53 12.85
C ALA A 705 6.03 -7.83 12.42
N ILE A 706 4.73 -7.79 12.12
CA ILE A 706 4.00 -8.92 11.54
C ILE A 706 4.52 -9.23 10.12
N ASP A 707 4.75 -8.21 9.30
CA ASP A 707 5.31 -8.38 7.95
C ASP A 707 6.70 -9.05 7.99
N ASP A 708 7.56 -8.59 8.91
CA ASP A 708 8.88 -9.20 9.12
C ASP A 708 8.79 -10.66 9.63
N LEU A 709 7.86 -10.97 10.53
CA LEU A 709 7.64 -12.35 11.00
C LEU A 709 7.14 -13.26 9.89
N ASN A 710 6.24 -12.78 9.03
CA ASN A 710 5.76 -13.52 7.86
C ASN A 710 6.92 -13.85 6.92
N GLN A 711 7.76 -12.86 6.60
CA GLN A 711 8.94 -13.06 5.76
C GLN A 711 9.95 -14.02 6.39
N THR A 712 10.32 -13.78 7.65
CA THR A 712 11.36 -14.55 8.36
C THR A 712 10.98 -16.02 8.53
N ASN A 713 9.70 -16.32 8.76
CA ASN A 713 9.24 -17.68 9.01
C ASN A 713 8.68 -18.39 7.76
N GLY A 714 8.65 -17.70 6.60
CA GLY A 714 8.07 -18.19 5.34
C GLY A 714 6.58 -18.50 5.47
N LEU A 715 5.83 -17.62 6.13
CA LEU A 715 4.42 -17.85 6.44
C LEU A 715 3.50 -17.37 5.32
N ARG A 716 2.32 -17.98 5.28
CA ARG A 716 1.20 -17.44 4.54
C ARG A 716 0.69 -16.19 5.26
N ALA A 717 0.62 -15.06 4.56
CA ALA A 717 0.01 -13.85 5.09
C ALA A 717 -1.51 -14.03 5.23
N GLY A 718 -2.06 -13.57 6.34
CA GLY A 718 -3.48 -13.35 6.53
C GLY A 718 -3.93 -12.01 5.97
N PRO A 719 -5.18 -11.60 6.21
CA PRO A 719 -5.72 -10.34 5.70
C PRO A 719 -5.06 -9.10 6.31
N ASP A 720 -5.02 -8.02 5.53
CA ASP A 720 -4.68 -6.67 6.00
C ASP A 720 -5.91 -5.98 6.59
N LEU A 721 -6.20 -6.26 7.87
CA LEU A 721 -7.33 -5.63 8.56
C LEU A 721 -7.09 -4.14 8.80
N TYR A 722 -5.82 -3.70 8.88
CA TYR A 722 -5.49 -2.30 9.11
C TYR A 722 -5.96 -1.43 7.94
N ALA A 723 -5.55 -1.78 6.72
CA ALA A 723 -5.91 -1.06 5.52
C ALA A 723 -7.43 -1.01 5.32
N HIS A 724 -8.13 -2.10 5.64
CA HIS A 724 -9.59 -2.15 5.54
C HIS A 724 -10.27 -1.16 6.49
N PHE A 725 -10.01 -1.24 7.80
CA PHE A 725 -10.68 -0.39 8.78
C PHE A 725 -10.21 1.07 8.73
N LEU A 726 -9.02 1.35 8.17
CA LEU A 726 -8.58 2.71 7.88
C LEU A 726 -9.43 3.35 6.78
N ALA A 727 -9.77 2.57 5.75
CA ALA A 727 -10.59 3.01 4.62
C ALA A 727 -12.10 3.02 4.94
N ASP A 728 -12.56 2.08 5.76
CA ASP A 728 -13.96 1.91 6.15
C ASP A 728 -14.11 1.81 7.68
N GLN A 729 -14.16 2.98 8.31
CA GLN A 729 -14.34 3.10 9.76
C GLN A 729 -15.78 2.81 10.21
N ALA A 730 -16.75 2.71 9.28
CA ALA A 730 -18.14 2.41 9.63
C ALA A 730 -18.31 0.99 10.18
N GLY A 731 -17.34 0.10 9.94
CA GLY A 731 -17.27 -1.23 10.55
C GLY A 731 -16.84 -1.24 12.03
N LEU A 732 -16.42 -0.11 12.60
CA LEU A 732 -16.02 -0.01 14.00
C LEU A 732 -17.21 0.33 14.91
N GLY A 733 -17.18 -0.19 16.13
CA GLY A 733 -18.13 0.12 17.18
C GLY A 733 -17.89 1.50 17.81
N PRO A 734 -18.73 1.92 18.76
CA PRO A 734 -18.64 3.24 19.39
C PRO A 734 -17.32 3.52 20.13
N ASP A 735 -16.59 2.47 20.52
CA ASP A 735 -15.29 2.59 21.16
C ASP A 735 -14.14 2.84 20.17
N GLY A 736 -14.42 2.77 18.87
CA GLY A 736 -13.43 3.00 17.81
C GLY A 736 -12.40 1.88 17.67
N VAL A 737 -12.61 0.73 18.31
CA VAL A 737 -11.65 -0.40 18.31
C VAL A 737 -12.33 -1.72 17.95
N HIS A 738 -13.44 -2.06 18.60
CA HIS A 738 -14.09 -3.35 18.35
C HIS A 738 -14.91 -3.30 17.06
N PRO A 739 -14.93 -4.38 16.25
CA PRO A 739 -15.81 -4.42 15.09
C PRO A 739 -17.27 -4.46 15.56
N ASN A 740 -18.13 -3.70 14.89
CA ASN A 740 -19.57 -3.92 14.98
C ASN A 740 -19.97 -5.12 14.09
N ASP A 741 -21.27 -5.37 13.89
CA ASP A 741 -21.72 -6.50 13.06
C ASP A 741 -21.21 -6.39 11.60
N GLN A 742 -21.21 -5.19 11.01
CA GLN A 742 -20.66 -4.95 9.66
C GLN A 742 -19.15 -5.22 9.61
N GLY A 743 -18.40 -4.72 10.60
CA GLY A 743 -16.95 -4.96 10.69
C GLY A 743 -16.64 -6.45 10.88
N SER A 744 -17.45 -7.16 11.66
CA SER A 744 -17.28 -8.61 11.86
C SER A 744 -17.54 -9.40 10.57
N LEU A 745 -18.56 -9.02 9.80
CA LEU A 745 -18.81 -9.57 8.46
C LEU A 745 -17.64 -9.30 7.51
N ALA A 746 -17.06 -8.10 7.55
CA ALA A 746 -15.91 -7.75 6.74
C ALA A 746 -14.67 -8.59 7.11
N ILE A 747 -14.40 -8.80 8.41
CA ILE A 747 -13.31 -9.67 8.86
C ILE A 747 -13.50 -11.10 8.35
N ASN A 748 -14.71 -11.67 8.44
CA ASN A 748 -15.00 -13.01 7.89
C ASN A 748 -14.74 -13.07 6.38
N ARG A 749 -15.15 -12.05 5.64
CA ARG A 749 -14.90 -11.93 4.19
C ARG A 749 -13.41 -11.86 3.87
N LEU A 750 -12.67 -11.02 4.56
CA LEU A 750 -11.24 -10.81 4.32
C LEU A 750 -10.44 -12.09 4.60
N TRP A 751 -10.77 -12.82 5.67
CA TRP A 751 -10.17 -14.13 5.93
C TRP A 751 -10.51 -15.17 4.86
N ALA A 752 -11.77 -15.23 4.41
CA ALA A 752 -12.19 -16.16 3.35
C ALA A 752 -11.49 -15.84 2.02
N THR A 753 -11.30 -14.55 1.70
CA THR A 753 -10.54 -14.12 0.53
C THR A 753 -9.05 -14.48 0.66
N ALA A 754 -8.44 -14.23 1.82
CA ALA A 754 -7.03 -14.54 2.07
C ALA A 754 -6.73 -16.06 2.11
N SER A 755 -7.75 -16.91 2.29
CA SER A 755 -7.61 -18.36 2.28
C SER A 755 -8.10 -19.05 1.00
N ALA A 756 -8.69 -18.32 0.06
CA ALA A 756 -9.43 -18.88 -1.07
C ALA A 756 -8.61 -19.86 -1.94
N ASP A 757 -7.32 -19.61 -2.18
CA ASP A 757 -6.46 -20.49 -2.98
C ASP A 757 -6.20 -21.87 -2.34
N LEU A 758 -6.48 -22.05 -1.04
CA LEU A 758 -6.43 -23.38 -0.41
C LEU A 758 -7.52 -24.32 -0.95
N TYR A 759 -8.63 -23.77 -1.45
CA TYR A 759 -9.87 -24.48 -1.77
C TYR A 759 -10.05 -24.80 -3.26
N THR A 760 -9.15 -24.32 -4.11
CA THR A 760 -9.26 -24.49 -5.57
C THR A 760 -8.52 -25.74 -6.05
N ARG A 761 -9.25 -26.86 -6.29
CA ARG A 761 -8.68 -28.06 -6.95
C ARG A 761 -8.15 -27.70 -8.34
N GLY A 762 -6.92 -28.13 -8.62
CA GLY A 762 -6.15 -27.76 -9.81
C GLY A 762 -6.90 -27.90 -11.14
N GLY A 763 -7.44 -26.78 -11.60
CA GLY A 763 -7.19 -26.32 -12.96
C GLY A 763 -5.95 -25.44 -12.90
N ARG A 764 -4.93 -25.74 -13.71
CA ARG A 764 -3.77 -24.86 -13.82
C ARG A 764 -4.25 -23.51 -14.33
N SER A 765 -4.15 -22.53 -13.45
CA SER A 765 -4.25 -21.12 -13.76
C SER A 765 -2.81 -20.63 -13.94
N VAL A 766 -2.30 -20.65 -15.18
CA VAL A 766 -1.04 -19.96 -15.47
C VAL A 766 -1.41 -18.51 -15.71
N SER A 767 -0.98 -17.64 -14.82
CA SER A 767 -1.23 -16.22 -14.99
C SER A 767 -0.15 -15.62 -15.87
N TYR A 768 -0.56 -14.77 -16.80
CA TYR A 768 0.30 -14.01 -17.70
C TYR A 768 0.12 -12.54 -17.39
N ARG A 769 1.22 -11.80 -17.31
CA ARG A 769 1.21 -10.34 -17.25
C ARG A 769 2.28 -9.80 -18.16
N CYS A 770 2.12 -8.56 -18.60
CA CYS A 770 3.12 -7.88 -19.38
C CYS A 770 3.70 -6.74 -18.57
N VAL A 771 5.03 -6.67 -18.46
CA VAL A 771 5.73 -5.46 -18.06
C VAL A 771 5.92 -4.64 -19.33
N ILE A 772 5.39 -3.42 -19.33
CA ILE A 772 5.51 -2.47 -20.44
C ILE A 772 6.40 -1.34 -19.98
N ALA A 773 7.49 -1.08 -20.70
CA ALA A 773 8.50 -0.11 -20.29
C ALA A 773 8.92 0.80 -21.42
N ASN A 774 9.30 2.03 -21.10
CA ASN A 774 10.13 2.89 -21.94
C ASN A 774 11.10 3.66 -21.04
N SER A 775 11.87 4.59 -21.60
CA SER A 775 12.80 5.40 -20.83
C SER A 775 12.14 6.37 -19.83
N ALA A 776 10.81 6.57 -19.88
CA ALA A 776 10.06 7.38 -18.91
C ALA A 776 9.53 6.59 -17.71
N GLY A 777 9.53 5.26 -17.77
CA GLY A 777 9.02 4.42 -16.69
C GLY A 777 8.49 3.09 -17.18
N SER A 778 7.90 2.33 -16.25
CA SER A 778 7.27 1.06 -16.55
C SER A 778 5.92 0.95 -15.86
N VAL A 779 5.01 0.23 -16.50
CA VAL A 779 3.72 -0.19 -15.95
C VAL A 779 3.61 -1.69 -16.13
N THR A 780 3.01 -2.36 -15.15
CA THR A 780 2.74 -3.80 -15.25
C THR A 780 1.25 -4.00 -15.45
N SER A 781 0.86 -4.83 -16.43
CA SER A 781 -0.54 -5.18 -16.63
C SER A 781 -1.10 -5.95 -15.45
N ASN A 782 -2.43 -5.98 -15.36
CA ASN A 782 -3.10 -6.98 -14.52
C ASN A 782 -2.67 -8.38 -14.96
N ALA A 783 -2.73 -9.32 -14.03
CA ALA A 783 -2.57 -10.72 -14.33
C ALA A 783 -3.83 -11.25 -15.03
N ALA A 784 -3.64 -11.87 -16.20
CA ALA A 784 -4.68 -12.61 -16.90
C ALA A 784 -4.44 -14.11 -16.73
N THR A 785 -5.47 -14.86 -16.40
CA THR A 785 -5.37 -16.28 -16.09
C THR A 785 -5.68 -17.14 -17.30
N LEU A 786 -4.77 -18.07 -17.64
CA LEU A 786 -5.06 -19.19 -18.53
C LEU A 786 -5.66 -20.35 -17.73
N THR A 787 -6.92 -20.70 -17.98
CA THR A 787 -7.53 -21.93 -17.48
C THR A 787 -7.57 -22.99 -18.59
N VAL A 788 -6.81 -24.08 -18.41
CA VAL A 788 -6.89 -25.24 -19.30
C VAL A 788 -7.90 -26.24 -18.75
N ILE A 789 -8.96 -26.53 -19.51
CA ILE A 789 -9.97 -27.53 -19.13
C ILE A 789 -9.65 -28.90 -19.73
N SER A 790 -9.69 -29.93 -18.89
CA SER A 790 -9.79 -31.32 -19.34
C SER A 790 -11.26 -31.68 -19.54
N GLU A 791 -11.60 -32.07 -20.76
CA GLU A 791 -12.89 -32.69 -21.04
C GLU A 791 -12.90 -34.12 -20.45
N ARG A 792 -14.04 -34.52 -19.87
CA ARG A 792 -14.30 -35.93 -19.59
C ARG A 792 -15.16 -36.49 -20.72
N THR A 793 -14.76 -37.64 -21.24
CA THR A 793 -15.60 -38.43 -22.14
C THR A 793 -16.49 -39.34 -21.31
N ILE A 794 -17.80 -39.17 -21.39
CA ILE A 794 -18.77 -40.14 -20.88
C ILE A 794 -19.13 -41.09 -22.01
N GLN A 795 -18.91 -42.37 -21.75
CA GLN A 795 -19.19 -43.48 -22.65
C GLN A 795 -20.56 -44.08 -22.32
N MET A 796 -21.52 -44.03 -23.25
CA MET A 796 -22.85 -44.64 -23.08
C MET A 796 -23.19 -45.60 -24.23
N THR A 797 -23.76 -46.74 -23.88
CA THR A 797 -24.30 -47.71 -24.85
C THR A 797 -25.74 -47.33 -25.21
N VAL A 798 -26.00 -47.06 -26.49
CA VAL A 798 -27.32 -46.63 -26.98
C VAL A 798 -28.16 -47.84 -27.40
N VAL A 799 -29.40 -47.92 -26.93
CA VAL A 799 -30.39 -48.91 -27.36
C VAL A 799 -31.00 -48.45 -28.71
N PRO A 800 -31.13 -49.32 -29.73
CA PRO A 800 -31.72 -48.93 -31.02
C PRO A 800 -33.11 -48.29 -30.87
N GLY A 801 -33.35 -47.18 -31.58
CA GLY A 801 -34.67 -46.52 -31.65
C GLY A 801 -34.92 -45.34 -30.71
N HIS A 802 -33.91 -44.83 -30.00
CA HIS A 802 -34.05 -43.69 -29.08
C HIS A 802 -33.06 -42.56 -29.42
N VAL A 803 -33.50 -41.31 -29.23
CA VAL A 803 -32.66 -40.10 -29.38
C VAL A 803 -32.46 -39.48 -27.99
N TRP A 804 -31.21 -39.17 -27.67
CA TRP A 804 -30.83 -38.50 -26.41
C TRP A 804 -30.56 -37.03 -26.68
N THR A 805 -31.11 -36.15 -25.84
CA THR A 805 -30.72 -34.73 -25.79
C THR A 805 -30.03 -34.44 -24.46
N CYS A 806 -29.07 -33.53 -24.50
CA CYS A 806 -28.25 -33.12 -23.37
C CYS A 806 -28.45 -31.63 -23.12
N GLU A 807 -28.82 -31.24 -21.90
CA GLU A 807 -28.85 -29.84 -21.46
C GLU A 807 -27.77 -29.61 -20.38
N PRO A 808 -26.97 -28.53 -20.48
CA PRO A 808 -27.02 -27.45 -21.48
C PRO A 808 -26.38 -27.78 -22.85
N ALA A 809 -26.74 -26.99 -23.86
CA ALA A 809 -26.30 -27.15 -25.27
C ALA A 809 -24.80 -26.92 -25.54
N SER A 810 -24.00 -26.61 -24.51
CA SER A 810 -22.53 -26.51 -24.58
C SER A 810 -21.83 -27.86 -24.76
N THR A 811 -22.57 -28.96 -24.64
CA THR A 811 -22.06 -30.34 -24.73
C THR A 811 -21.89 -30.76 -26.20
N ARG A 812 -20.69 -31.20 -26.62
CA ARG A 812 -20.50 -31.78 -27.96
C ARG A 812 -20.99 -33.24 -27.98
N VAL A 813 -21.75 -33.57 -29.03
CA VAL A 813 -22.28 -34.91 -29.27
C VAL A 813 -21.74 -35.43 -30.61
N SER A 814 -21.18 -36.64 -30.62
CA SER A 814 -20.73 -37.32 -31.84
C SER A 814 -21.92 -37.60 -32.78
N PRO A 815 -21.74 -37.60 -34.13
CA PRO A 815 -22.79 -37.98 -35.08
C PRO A 815 -23.37 -39.37 -34.76
N PRO A 816 -24.69 -39.59 -34.94
CA PRO A 816 -25.32 -40.86 -34.59
C PRO A 816 -24.72 -42.01 -35.41
N GLN A 817 -23.93 -42.87 -34.76
CA GLN A 817 -23.52 -44.16 -35.28
C GLN A 817 -24.14 -45.27 -34.43
N ALA A 818 -24.50 -46.38 -35.07
CA ALA A 818 -25.10 -47.51 -34.38
C ALA A 818 -24.16 -48.05 -33.29
N GLY A 819 -24.58 -47.97 -32.03
CA GLY A 819 -23.98 -48.67 -30.90
C GLY A 819 -23.12 -47.84 -29.92
N ARG A 820 -22.76 -46.58 -30.22
CA ARG A 820 -21.94 -45.76 -29.31
C ARG A 820 -22.16 -44.27 -29.52
N GLN A 821 -22.41 -43.54 -28.43
CA GLN A 821 -22.47 -42.07 -28.45
C GLN A 821 -21.58 -41.53 -27.35
N ASP A 822 -20.63 -40.68 -27.73
CA ASP A 822 -19.69 -40.05 -26.79
C ASP A 822 -20.21 -38.65 -26.45
N PHE A 823 -20.28 -38.35 -25.16
CA PHE A 823 -20.61 -37.03 -24.65
C PHE A 823 -19.39 -36.41 -23.99
N HIS A 824 -19.03 -35.21 -24.41
CA HIS A 824 -17.89 -34.46 -23.89
C HIS A 824 -18.39 -33.39 -22.93
N LEU A 825 -18.10 -33.54 -21.64
CA LEU A 825 -18.51 -32.59 -20.60
C LEU A 825 -17.30 -31.86 -19.99
N PRO A 826 -17.39 -30.54 -19.79
CA PRO A 826 -16.47 -29.80 -18.95
C PRO A 826 -16.48 -30.36 -17.52
N THR A 827 -15.30 -30.55 -16.93
CA THR A 827 -15.20 -31.00 -15.54
C THR A 827 -15.86 -30.00 -14.58
N GLY A 828 -16.86 -30.44 -13.81
CA GLY A 828 -17.59 -29.63 -12.82
C GLY A 828 -19.01 -29.22 -13.21
N GLU A 829 -19.42 -29.46 -14.46
CA GLU A 829 -20.80 -29.26 -14.91
C GLU A 829 -21.65 -30.52 -14.68
N THR A 830 -22.94 -30.31 -14.36
CA THR A 830 -23.93 -31.39 -14.26
C THR A 830 -24.83 -31.29 -15.49
N ALA A 831 -24.93 -32.35 -16.29
CA ALA A 831 -25.82 -32.41 -17.44
C ALA A 831 -27.04 -33.28 -17.11
N GLN A 832 -28.22 -32.86 -17.57
CA GLN A 832 -29.40 -33.73 -17.58
C GLN A 832 -29.52 -34.40 -18.95
N LEU A 833 -29.64 -35.73 -18.93
CA LEU A 833 -29.93 -36.55 -20.09
C LEU A 833 -31.42 -36.88 -20.08
N THR A 834 -32.13 -36.43 -21.11
CA THR A 834 -33.56 -36.75 -21.28
C THR A 834 -33.71 -37.80 -22.38
N LEU A 835 -34.34 -38.92 -22.04
CA LEU A 835 -34.74 -39.92 -23.01
C LEU A 835 -36.01 -39.42 -23.71
N MET A 836 -35.93 -39.13 -25.01
CA MET A 836 -37.13 -38.83 -25.79
C MET A 836 -37.67 -40.11 -26.47
N PRO A 837 -38.98 -40.37 -26.39
CA PRO A 837 -39.60 -41.38 -27.26
C PRO A 837 -39.41 -40.93 -28.71
N ALA A 838 -39.09 -41.86 -29.62
CA ALA A 838 -39.07 -41.56 -31.04
C ALA A 838 -40.50 -41.18 -31.49
N SER A 839 -40.77 -39.87 -31.59
CA SER A 839 -41.93 -39.40 -32.35
C SER A 839 -41.68 -39.73 -33.82
N SER A 840 -42.58 -40.48 -34.42
CA SER A 840 -42.61 -40.82 -35.83
C SER A 840 -42.39 -39.58 -36.71
N ASN A 841 -41.24 -39.52 -37.38
CA ASN A 841 -41.07 -38.97 -38.72
C ASN A 841 -39.96 -39.73 -39.43
#